data_AF-Q6XUX1-F1
#
_entry.id   AF-Q6XUX1-F1
#
_cell.length_a   1.000
_cell.length_b   1.000
_cell.length_c   1.000
_cell.angle_alpha   90.00
_cell.angle_beta   90.00
_cell.angle_gamma   90.00
#
_symmetry.space_group_name_H-M   'P 1'
#
loop_
_entity.id
_entity.type
_entity.pdbx_description
1 polymer ?
#
loop_
_entity_poly.entity_id
_entity_poly.type
_entity_poly.pdbx_seq_one_letter_code
_entity_poly.pdbx_strand_id
1 'polypeptide(L)'
;MEADGQSWAGESVSGPGPGGGGMIRELCRGFSRYRRYLGRLRQNLRETQKFFRDIKCSHSHSCPSSPAGGGAAELGPAGDVAEAPLPAGQLSCISFPPMEETYLQQLVDRLPCILILGQDCNAKCQLLNLLLGVQVLPTLKLDSDESCKLRRLRFTYGTRTRVSLALPGQYELVHTLASHQDNWETIPEEDLEVQEDSEDAAHVLADLEVTMHHALLQEVDIVVAPCPSHRPSVDVLSDLANDFLPVITYALHKDELSERGEQELREVRQYFSFPMFFFKVPKLEIISSSSGRAESERSPLYGQLVDLGYLSSSHRNCVPSDQDCKAQSMLVEQSEKLKQLSTFSHQLLQNRLVDAAKALNVVHSHCLDIFINQAFDMQRDLQITPKRLEYTRKKENELYESLMNIANRKQEEMKDMIVETLNTMKEELLDDAANMEFKDVIVPENGETIGTREIKSCIRQIQELIISRLNQAVANKLISSVDYLRESFVGTLERCLQSLEKSQDVSVHITSNYLKQILNAAYHVEVTFHSGSSVTRMLWEQIKQIIQRITWVNPPTITLEWKRKVAQEAIDSLSASKLAKSICSQFRTRLNSSHEAFAASLRQLEAGHSGRLEKTEDLWLKVRKDHAPRLARLSLESRSLQDVLLHRKPKLGQELGRGQYGVVYLCDNWGGHFPCALKSVVPPDEKHWNDLALEFHYMRSLPKHERLVDLHGSVIDYNYGGGSSVAVLLIMERLHRDLYTGLKAGLTLETRLQIALDVVEGIRFLHSQGLVHRDIKLKNVLLDKQNRAKITDLGFCKPEAMMSGSIVGTPIHMAPELFTGKYDNSVDVYAFGILFWYICSGSIKLPEAFERCASKDHLWNNVRRGTRPERLPVFDEECWQLMEACWDGDPLKRPLLGIVQPMLRSIMDRLCKCSSEQPNRGLDDST
;
A
#
# COMPACT_ATOMS: atom_id res chain seq x y z
N MET A 1 -30.40 14.76 -6.31
CA MET A 1 -31.41 13.70 -6.53
C MET A 1 -32.39 13.78 -5.37
N GLU A 2 -33.35 14.70 -5.48
CA GLU A 2 -34.52 14.77 -4.60
C GLU A 2 -35.53 13.67 -5.01
N ALA A 3 -36.31 13.22 -4.02
CA ALA A 3 -37.46 12.29 -4.05
C ALA A 3 -37.23 11.01 -3.22
N ASP A 4 -37.79 11.12 -2.01
CA ASP A 4 -38.49 10.11 -1.22
C ASP A 4 -37.71 9.15 -0.30
N GLY A 5 -37.77 9.54 0.98
CA GLY A 5 -37.64 8.66 2.11
C GLY A 5 -38.85 7.75 2.27
N GLN A 6 -38.58 6.49 2.57
CA GLN A 6 -39.42 5.68 3.43
C GLN A 6 -38.50 4.72 4.17
N SER A 7 -38.62 4.73 5.50
CA SER A 7 -37.95 3.82 6.41
C SER A 7 -38.44 2.39 6.17
N TRP A 8 -37.55 1.49 5.77
CA TRP A 8 -37.88 0.08 5.58
C TRP A 8 -37.76 -0.67 6.92
N ALA A 9 -38.82 -0.57 7.72
CA ALA A 9 -39.07 -1.45 8.86
C ALA A 9 -40.54 -1.88 8.82
N GLY A 10 -40.78 -3.16 8.56
CA GLY A 10 -42.01 -3.88 8.91
C GLY A 10 -43.33 -3.30 8.42
N GLU A 11 -43.73 -3.62 7.20
CA GLU A 11 -45.17 -3.75 6.89
C GLU A 11 -45.43 -5.07 6.18
N SER A 12 -46.00 -5.98 6.95
CA SER A 12 -46.85 -7.06 6.48
C SER A 12 -48.00 -6.47 5.67
N VAL A 13 -48.01 -6.65 4.36
CA VAL A 13 -49.16 -6.33 3.51
C VAL A 13 -49.78 -7.63 3.02
N SER A 14 -50.70 -8.14 3.83
CA SER A 14 -51.75 -9.07 3.46
C SER A 14 -52.84 -8.32 2.67
N GLY A 15 -53.05 -8.73 1.42
CA GLY A 15 -54.17 -8.30 0.59
C GLY A 15 -54.12 -9.04 -0.76
N PRO A 16 -54.95 -10.06 -0.99
CA PRO A 16 -54.95 -10.81 -2.25
C PRO A 16 -55.79 -10.06 -3.28
N GLY A 17 -55.14 -9.31 -4.17
CA GLY A 17 -55.70 -8.97 -5.48
C GLY A 17 -55.31 -10.06 -6.49
N PRO A 18 -56.11 -10.34 -7.53
CA PRO A 18 -55.92 -11.51 -8.38
C PRO A 18 -54.57 -11.47 -9.12
N GLY A 19 -53.68 -12.41 -8.76
CA GLY A 19 -52.70 -13.06 -9.64
C GLY A 19 -51.47 -12.29 -10.15
N GLY A 20 -51.62 -11.08 -10.72
CA GLY A 20 -50.57 -10.48 -11.57
C GLY A 20 -49.76 -9.33 -10.95
N GLY A 21 -50.40 -8.47 -10.15
CA GLY A 21 -49.79 -7.21 -9.70
C GLY A 21 -48.60 -7.35 -8.74
N GLY A 22 -48.52 -8.47 -8.00
CA GLY A 22 -47.43 -8.72 -7.07
C GLY A 22 -46.07 -8.92 -7.75
N MET A 23 -46.05 -9.70 -8.84
CA MET A 23 -44.83 -10.01 -9.59
C MET A 23 -44.27 -8.76 -10.29
N ILE A 24 -45.11 -8.01 -11.01
CA ILE A 24 -44.69 -6.79 -11.71
C ILE A 24 -44.04 -5.82 -10.72
N ARG A 25 -44.66 -5.62 -9.55
CA ARG A 25 -44.13 -4.75 -8.49
C ARG A 25 -42.77 -5.24 -7.97
N GLU A 26 -42.56 -6.54 -7.81
CA GLU A 26 -41.27 -7.11 -7.39
C GLU A 26 -40.19 -6.96 -8.46
N LEU A 27 -40.52 -7.19 -9.73
CA LEU A 27 -39.60 -6.97 -10.86
C LEU A 27 -39.19 -5.50 -10.94
N CYS A 28 -40.16 -4.56 -10.94
CA CYS A 28 -39.88 -3.12 -10.91
C CYS A 28 -38.94 -2.74 -9.76
N ARG A 29 -39.19 -3.24 -8.54
CA ARG A 29 -38.31 -3.01 -7.38
C ARG A 29 -36.90 -3.55 -7.61
N GLY A 30 -36.77 -4.74 -8.20
CA GLY A 30 -35.49 -5.37 -8.51
C GLY A 30 -34.66 -4.56 -9.52
N PHE A 31 -35.24 -4.21 -10.66
CA PHE A 31 -34.58 -3.45 -11.71
C PHE A 31 -34.28 -2.00 -11.30
N SER A 32 -35.21 -1.32 -10.61
CA SER A 32 -34.98 0.03 -10.08
C SER A 32 -33.83 0.07 -9.08
N ARG A 33 -33.75 -0.95 -8.20
CA ARG A 33 -32.64 -1.13 -7.26
C ARG A 33 -31.31 -1.37 -7.99
N TYR A 34 -31.30 -2.19 -9.04
CA TYR A 34 -30.11 -2.41 -9.87
C TYR A 34 -29.65 -1.11 -10.52
N ARG A 35 -30.53 -0.36 -11.19
CA ARG A 35 -30.22 0.93 -11.83
C ARG A 35 -29.61 1.93 -10.85
N ARG A 36 -30.14 2.00 -9.63
CA ARG A 36 -29.61 2.88 -8.57
C ARG A 36 -28.16 2.56 -8.20
N TYR A 37 -27.85 1.28 -7.98
CA TYR A 37 -26.49 0.86 -7.62
C TYR A 37 -25.53 0.92 -8.81
N LEU A 38 -26.00 0.61 -10.01
CA LEU A 38 -25.25 0.81 -11.25
C LEU A 38 -24.86 2.28 -11.43
N GLY A 39 -25.79 3.21 -11.15
CA GLY A 39 -25.51 4.66 -11.18
C GLY A 39 -24.41 5.07 -10.20
N ARG A 40 -24.39 4.50 -8.99
CA ARG A 40 -23.29 4.73 -8.01
C ARG A 40 -21.96 4.16 -8.49
N LEU A 41 -21.98 2.95 -9.07
CA LEU A 41 -20.79 2.33 -9.62
C LEU A 41 -20.21 3.15 -10.79
N ARG A 42 -21.05 3.60 -11.72
CA ARG A 42 -20.68 4.51 -12.82
C ARG A 42 -20.09 5.81 -12.30
N GLN A 43 -20.69 6.40 -11.26
CA GLN A 43 -20.17 7.61 -10.65
C GLN A 43 -18.76 7.38 -10.06
N ASN A 44 -18.60 6.30 -9.29
CA ASN A 44 -17.33 5.97 -8.67
C ASN A 44 -16.25 5.70 -9.73
N LEU A 45 -16.54 4.92 -10.78
CA LEU A 45 -15.62 4.68 -11.91
C LEU A 45 -15.19 5.98 -12.61
N ARG A 46 -16.13 6.89 -12.88
CA ARG A 46 -15.83 8.18 -13.52
C ARG A 46 -14.91 9.06 -12.66
N GLU A 47 -15.14 9.11 -11.34
CA GLU A 47 -14.27 9.84 -10.42
C GLU A 47 -12.88 9.20 -10.32
N THR A 48 -12.78 7.86 -10.40
CA THR A 48 -11.49 7.15 -10.47
C THR A 48 -10.71 7.51 -11.74
N GLN A 49 -11.37 7.47 -12.90
CA GLN A 49 -10.75 7.87 -14.17
C GLN A 49 -10.29 9.34 -14.13
N LYS A 50 -11.11 10.22 -13.54
CA LYS A 50 -10.75 11.63 -13.34
C LYS A 50 -9.53 11.77 -12.42
N PHE A 51 -9.49 11.06 -11.29
CA PHE A 51 -8.37 11.06 -10.36
C PHE A 51 -7.04 10.72 -11.05
N PHE A 52 -6.99 9.65 -11.83
CA PHE A 52 -5.75 9.26 -12.54
C PHE A 52 -5.37 10.24 -13.65
N ARG A 53 -6.35 10.86 -14.34
CA ARG A 53 -6.07 11.94 -15.29
C ARG A 53 -5.45 13.16 -14.61
N ASP A 54 -5.98 13.57 -13.47
CA ASP A 54 -5.48 14.73 -12.71
C ASP A 54 -4.02 14.55 -12.24
N ILE A 55 -3.66 13.34 -11.79
CA ILE A 55 -2.30 13.00 -11.36
C ILE A 55 -1.33 13.07 -12.56
N LYS A 56 -1.71 12.50 -13.70
CA LYS A 56 -0.87 12.52 -14.91
C LYS A 56 -0.55 13.94 -15.38
N CYS A 57 -1.57 14.82 -15.41
CA CYS A 57 -1.40 16.23 -15.78
C CYS A 57 -0.54 17.02 -14.77
N SER A 58 -0.65 16.70 -13.48
CA SER A 58 0.11 17.39 -12.42
C SER A 58 1.61 17.13 -12.48
N HIS A 59 2.02 15.96 -13.00
CA HIS A 59 3.44 15.58 -13.07
C HIS A 59 4.11 15.87 -14.41
N SER A 60 3.36 15.93 -15.51
CA SER A 60 3.92 16.26 -16.84
C SER A 60 4.49 17.67 -16.95
N HIS A 61 4.05 18.63 -16.13
CA HIS A 61 4.53 20.01 -16.17
C HIS A 61 5.80 20.29 -15.36
N SER A 62 6.45 19.26 -14.81
CA SER A 62 7.63 19.41 -13.92
C SER A 62 8.98 18.98 -14.53
N CYS A 63 9.03 18.57 -15.81
CA CYS A 63 10.27 18.23 -16.50
C CYS A 63 10.60 19.25 -17.62
N PRO A 64 11.75 19.95 -17.59
CA PRO A 64 12.25 20.64 -18.76
C PRO A 64 12.77 19.61 -19.76
N SER A 65 12.16 19.55 -20.94
CA SER A 65 12.59 18.74 -22.08
C SER A 65 14.04 19.06 -22.46
N SER A 66 14.93 18.06 -22.39
CA SER A 66 16.19 18.06 -23.15
C SER A 66 16.03 17.17 -24.39
N PRO A 67 16.66 17.50 -25.53
CA PRO A 67 16.36 16.87 -26.81
C PRO A 67 16.94 15.45 -26.88
N ALA A 68 16.18 14.54 -27.47
CA ALA A 68 16.57 13.17 -27.75
C ALA A 68 17.81 13.11 -28.66
N GLY A 69 18.93 12.60 -28.14
CA GLY A 69 20.08 12.12 -28.90
C GLY A 69 20.07 10.59 -28.88
N GLY A 70 19.81 9.98 -30.04
CA GLY A 70 19.77 8.53 -30.21
C GLY A 70 21.15 7.89 -30.14
N GLY A 71 21.21 6.74 -29.47
CA GLY A 71 22.37 5.85 -29.43
C GLY A 71 21.94 4.49 -28.90
N ALA A 72 21.65 3.56 -29.80
CA ALA A 72 21.37 2.17 -29.49
C ALA A 72 22.65 1.44 -29.05
N ALA A 73 22.61 0.72 -27.92
CA ALA A 73 23.60 -0.28 -27.57
C ALA A 73 22.99 -1.36 -26.65
N GLU A 74 22.68 -2.49 -27.28
CA GLU A 74 22.71 -3.90 -26.86
C GLU A 74 22.49 -4.32 -25.39
N LEU A 75 21.47 -5.18 -25.20
CA LEU A 75 21.14 -5.95 -24.01
C LEU A 75 22.05 -7.19 -23.86
N GLY A 76 22.73 -7.32 -22.72
CA GLY A 76 23.32 -8.57 -22.22
C GLY A 76 22.46 -9.19 -21.09
N PRO A 77 22.48 -10.52 -20.87
CA PRO A 77 21.45 -11.23 -20.11
C PRO A 77 21.68 -11.28 -18.59
N ALA A 78 20.54 -11.29 -17.90
CA ALA A 78 20.22 -11.70 -16.53
C ALA A 78 21.34 -12.19 -15.59
N GLY A 79 21.52 -11.48 -14.47
CA GLY A 79 22.21 -11.94 -13.26
C GLY A 79 22.00 -10.97 -12.09
N ASP A 80 21.48 -11.49 -10.99
CA ASP A 80 21.29 -10.89 -9.65
C ASP A 80 20.23 -9.80 -9.45
N VAL A 81 19.11 -10.26 -8.87
CA VAL A 81 18.04 -9.46 -8.25
C VAL A 81 18.59 -8.80 -6.98
N ALA A 82 19.07 -7.56 -7.11
CA ALA A 82 19.25 -6.65 -6.00
C ALA A 82 18.35 -5.42 -6.23
N GLU A 83 17.41 -5.20 -5.30
CA GLU A 83 16.47 -4.07 -5.28
C GLU A 83 17.21 -2.74 -5.49
N ALA A 84 17.14 -2.20 -6.71
CA ALA A 84 17.51 -0.82 -6.98
C ALA A 84 16.30 0.06 -6.61
N PRO A 85 16.46 1.05 -5.71
CA PRO A 85 15.38 2.00 -5.45
C PRO A 85 15.10 2.80 -6.72
N LEU A 86 13.83 2.84 -7.14
CA LEU A 86 13.39 3.53 -8.35
C LEU A 86 13.74 5.04 -8.26
N PRO A 87 14.24 5.67 -9.33
CA PRO A 87 14.58 7.09 -9.33
C PRO A 87 13.35 7.95 -8.97
N ALA A 88 13.58 9.02 -8.21
CA ALA A 88 12.59 9.89 -7.55
C ALA A 88 11.64 10.71 -8.47
N GLY A 89 11.06 10.12 -9.52
CA GLY A 89 10.21 10.80 -10.50
C GLY A 89 8.96 10.04 -10.99
N GLN A 90 8.50 9.00 -10.29
CA GLN A 90 7.63 7.97 -10.88
C GLN A 90 6.13 7.98 -10.52
N LEU A 91 5.53 8.97 -9.85
CA LEU A 91 4.06 8.91 -9.64
C LEU A 91 3.26 8.81 -10.95
N SER A 92 3.83 9.25 -12.07
CA SER A 92 3.28 9.08 -13.42
C SER A 92 3.12 7.63 -13.89
N CYS A 93 3.81 6.67 -13.26
CA CYS A 93 3.63 5.25 -13.56
C CYS A 93 2.38 4.65 -12.92
N ILE A 94 1.84 5.28 -11.88
CA ILE A 94 0.60 4.84 -11.25
C ILE A 94 -0.57 5.31 -12.12
N SER A 95 -1.19 4.35 -12.80
CA SER A 95 -2.30 4.59 -13.71
C SER A 95 -3.39 3.54 -13.48
N PHE A 96 -4.60 3.83 -13.95
CA PHE A 96 -5.65 2.82 -14.00
C PHE A 96 -5.18 1.70 -14.97
N PRO A 97 -5.06 0.45 -14.50
CA PRO A 97 -4.72 -0.67 -15.38
C PRO A 97 -5.68 -0.76 -16.60
N PRO A 98 -5.20 -0.67 -17.86
CA PRO A 98 -6.06 -0.49 -19.03
C PRO A 98 -7.05 -1.64 -19.29
N MET A 99 -6.66 -2.88 -18.94
CA MET A 99 -7.52 -4.06 -19.13
C MET A 99 -8.70 -4.02 -18.17
N GLU A 100 -8.45 -3.71 -16.91
CA GLU A 100 -9.44 -3.57 -15.85
C GLU A 100 -10.35 -2.38 -16.12
N GLU A 101 -9.81 -1.27 -16.61
CA GLU A 101 -10.59 -0.10 -17.02
C GLU A 101 -11.59 -0.48 -18.13
N THR A 102 -11.12 -1.15 -19.18
CA THR A 102 -11.96 -1.59 -20.30
C THR A 102 -13.04 -2.57 -19.85
N TYR A 103 -12.67 -3.55 -19.02
CA TYR A 103 -13.60 -4.52 -18.45
C TYR A 103 -14.69 -3.87 -17.60
N LEU A 104 -14.31 -2.95 -16.70
CA LEU A 104 -15.26 -2.22 -15.84
C LEU A 104 -16.16 -1.30 -16.65
N GLN A 105 -15.62 -0.61 -17.67
CA GLN A 105 -16.39 0.25 -18.57
C GLN A 105 -17.48 -0.56 -19.30
N GLN A 106 -17.13 -1.71 -19.89
CA GLN A 106 -18.08 -2.61 -20.53
C GLN A 106 -19.16 -3.12 -19.58
N LEU A 107 -18.79 -3.47 -18.35
CA LEU A 107 -19.74 -3.93 -17.33
C LEU A 107 -20.75 -2.86 -16.95
N VAL A 108 -20.30 -1.61 -16.80
CA VAL A 108 -21.19 -0.53 -16.35
C VAL A 108 -22.05 0.03 -17.46
N ASP A 109 -21.62 -0.01 -18.72
CA ASP A 109 -22.35 0.61 -19.83
C ASP A 109 -23.61 -0.19 -20.24
N ARG A 110 -23.58 -1.51 -20.07
CA ARG A 110 -24.69 -2.40 -20.42
C ARG A 110 -25.88 -2.25 -19.48
N LEU A 111 -27.05 -1.92 -20.03
CA LEU A 111 -28.31 -1.88 -19.30
C LEU A 111 -29.00 -3.25 -19.30
N PRO A 112 -29.77 -3.60 -18.25
CA PRO A 112 -30.45 -4.88 -18.22
C PRO A 112 -31.61 -4.90 -19.21
N CYS A 113 -31.87 -6.07 -19.79
CA CYS A 113 -33.00 -6.33 -20.68
C CYS A 113 -33.56 -7.72 -20.37
N ILE A 114 -34.88 -7.91 -20.42
CA ILE A 114 -35.48 -9.25 -20.36
C ILE A 114 -35.54 -9.79 -21.79
N LEU A 115 -34.84 -10.88 -22.06
CA LEU A 115 -34.85 -11.55 -23.36
C LEU A 115 -35.73 -12.80 -23.29
N ILE A 116 -36.79 -12.85 -24.10
CA ILE A 116 -37.70 -13.98 -24.22
C ILE A 116 -37.30 -14.83 -25.42
N LEU A 117 -36.67 -15.97 -25.13
CA LEU A 117 -36.54 -17.11 -26.03
C LEU A 117 -37.72 -18.07 -25.81
N GLY A 118 -37.83 -19.15 -26.58
CA GLY A 118 -38.85 -20.16 -26.33
C GLY A 118 -39.04 -21.15 -27.46
N GLN A 119 -39.75 -22.24 -27.15
CA GLN A 119 -40.03 -23.37 -28.05
C GLN A 119 -40.77 -22.93 -29.32
N ASP A 120 -41.78 -22.07 -29.14
CA ASP A 120 -42.64 -21.62 -30.23
C ASP A 120 -43.08 -20.17 -29.99
N CYS A 121 -43.65 -19.57 -31.04
CA CYS A 121 -44.02 -18.17 -31.06
C CYS A 121 -45.19 -17.88 -30.11
N ASN A 122 -46.12 -18.82 -29.95
CA ASN A 122 -47.24 -18.69 -29.03
C ASN A 122 -46.75 -18.67 -27.56
N ALA A 123 -45.83 -19.54 -27.18
CA ALA A 123 -45.22 -19.57 -25.85
C ALA A 123 -44.51 -18.25 -25.53
N LYS A 124 -43.73 -17.71 -26.48
CA LYS A 124 -43.06 -16.41 -26.35
C LYS A 124 -44.07 -15.27 -26.15
N CYS A 125 -45.11 -15.19 -26.98
CA CYS A 125 -46.16 -14.18 -26.89
C CYS A 125 -46.93 -14.27 -25.57
N GLN A 126 -47.30 -15.48 -25.14
CA GLN A 126 -47.97 -15.70 -23.86
C GLN A 126 -47.11 -15.29 -22.68
N LEU A 127 -45.82 -15.62 -22.68
CA LEU A 127 -44.91 -15.20 -21.61
C LEU A 127 -44.81 -13.68 -21.55
N LEU A 128 -44.68 -12.98 -22.68
CA LEU A 128 -44.68 -11.52 -22.70
C LEU A 128 -45.97 -10.94 -22.11
N ASN A 129 -47.13 -11.43 -22.55
CA ASN A 129 -48.43 -11.00 -22.04
C ASN A 129 -48.55 -11.22 -20.52
N LEU A 130 -48.05 -12.36 -20.02
CA LEU A 130 -48.01 -12.64 -18.57
C LEU A 130 -47.08 -11.68 -17.82
N LEU A 131 -45.91 -11.32 -18.39
CA LEU A 131 -44.97 -10.38 -17.77
C LEU A 131 -45.50 -8.94 -17.73
N LEU A 132 -46.22 -8.53 -18.77
CA LEU A 132 -46.88 -7.22 -18.82
C LEU A 132 -48.20 -7.21 -18.06
N GLY A 133 -48.78 -8.37 -17.75
CA GLY A 133 -50.09 -8.47 -17.09
C GLY A 133 -51.25 -7.94 -17.93
N VAL A 134 -51.01 -7.70 -19.21
CA VAL A 134 -51.96 -7.23 -20.21
C VAL A 134 -51.72 -8.00 -21.51
N GLN A 135 -52.80 -8.33 -22.22
CA GLN A 135 -52.70 -9.03 -23.50
C GLN A 135 -52.38 -8.00 -24.60
N VAL A 136 -51.10 -7.85 -24.93
CA VAL A 136 -50.63 -6.93 -25.99
C VAL A 136 -50.40 -7.66 -27.30
N LEU A 137 -49.92 -8.90 -27.21
CA LEU A 137 -49.76 -9.79 -28.36
C LEU A 137 -50.94 -10.76 -28.47
N PRO A 138 -51.33 -11.14 -29.69
CA PRO A 138 -52.38 -12.13 -29.91
C PRO A 138 -51.95 -13.51 -29.39
N THR A 139 -52.94 -14.35 -29.08
CA THR A 139 -52.69 -15.77 -28.83
C THR A 139 -52.69 -16.48 -30.17
N LEU A 140 -51.50 -16.75 -30.70
CA LEU A 140 -51.32 -17.36 -32.01
C LEU A 140 -51.86 -18.81 -32.00
N LYS A 141 -52.64 -19.18 -33.02
CA LYS A 141 -53.14 -20.55 -33.16
C LYS A 141 -51.98 -21.54 -33.36
N LEU A 142 -52.07 -22.67 -32.67
CA LEU A 142 -51.12 -23.79 -32.69
C LEU A 142 -51.15 -24.56 -34.03
N ASP A 143 -51.01 -23.88 -35.16
CA ASP A 143 -51.01 -24.54 -36.47
C ASP A 143 -49.58 -24.61 -37.02
N SER A 144 -48.93 -25.76 -36.75
CA SER A 144 -47.64 -26.25 -37.26
C SER A 144 -46.38 -25.39 -37.02
N ASP A 145 -45.37 -25.99 -36.38
CA ASP A 145 -44.03 -25.42 -36.12
C ASP A 145 -43.27 -24.93 -37.37
N GLU A 146 -43.75 -25.25 -38.59
CA GLU A 146 -43.04 -24.99 -39.84
C GLU A 146 -43.32 -23.62 -40.48
N SER A 147 -44.36 -22.88 -40.06
CA SER A 147 -44.74 -21.61 -40.69
C SER A 147 -44.53 -20.36 -39.84
N CYS A 148 -43.89 -20.44 -38.66
CA CYS A 148 -43.76 -19.24 -37.82
C CYS A 148 -42.77 -18.23 -38.43
N LYS A 149 -43.24 -16.99 -38.61
CA LYS A 149 -42.52 -15.86 -39.21
C LYS A 149 -42.27 -14.70 -38.25
N LEU A 150 -42.35 -14.93 -36.94
CA LEU A 150 -42.22 -13.89 -35.92
C LEU A 150 -40.88 -13.14 -36.06
N ARG A 151 -40.95 -11.83 -36.32
CA ARG A 151 -39.79 -10.93 -36.29
C ARG A 151 -39.37 -10.63 -34.84
N ARG A 152 -38.18 -10.05 -34.64
CA ARG A 152 -37.74 -9.64 -33.30
C ARG A 152 -38.66 -8.50 -32.82
N LEU A 153 -39.18 -8.61 -31.61
CA LEU A 153 -40.00 -7.58 -31.00
C LEU A 153 -39.23 -6.90 -29.87
N ARG A 154 -39.31 -5.58 -29.78
CA ARG A 154 -38.68 -4.81 -28.70
C ARG A 154 -39.69 -3.90 -28.04
N PHE A 155 -39.96 -4.14 -26.76
CA PHE A 155 -40.86 -3.36 -25.93
C PHE A 155 -40.06 -2.41 -25.05
N THR A 156 -40.35 -1.12 -25.15
CA THR A 156 -39.68 -0.05 -24.40
C THR A 156 -40.70 0.91 -23.80
N TYR A 157 -40.28 1.75 -22.86
CA TYR A 157 -41.17 2.72 -22.25
C TYR A 157 -41.46 3.90 -23.19
N GLY A 158 -42.74 4.24 -23.32
CA GLY A 158 -43.20 5.47 -23.95
C GLY A 158 -44.35 6.10 -23.15
N THR A 159 -44.52 7.42 -23.25
CA THR A 159 -45.69 8.10 -22.66
C THR A 159 -46.98 7.83 -23.44
N ARG A 160 -46.86 7.33 -24.68
CA ARG A 160 -47.95 6.89 -25.55
C ARG A 160 -47.57 5.56 -26.17
N THR A 161 -48.58 4.74 -26.45
CA THR A 161 -48.38 3.52 -27.23
C THR A 161 -48.09 3.89 -28.68
N ARG A 162 -46.98 3.39 -29.22
CA ARG A 162 -46.61 3.53 -30.62
C ARG A 162 -45.89 2.25 -31.06
N VAL A 163 -46.25 1.81 -32.25
CA VAL A 163 -45.66 0.64 -32.92
C VAL A 163 -44.95 1.17 -34.17
N SER A 164 -43.70 0.76 -34.37
CA SER A 164 -42.90 1.15 -35.53
C SER A 164 -41.96 0.02 -35.93
N LEU A 165 -41.64 -0.06 -37.22
CA LEU A 165 -40.55 -0.91 -37.70
C LEU A 165 -39.25 -0.14 -37.65
N ALA A 166 -38.22 -0.69 -37.01
CA ALA A 166 -36.90 -0.06 -36.91
C ALA A 166 -35.81 -1.03 -37.34
N LEU A 167 -34.85 -0.52 -38.13
CA LEU A 167 -33.62 -1.24 -38.41
C LEU A 167 -32.68 -1.20 -37.18
N PRO A 168 -31.83 -2.22 -37.01
CA PRO A 168 -30.70 -2.15 -36.08
C PRO A 168 -29.90 -0.86 -36.33
N GLY A 169 -29.82 0.03 -35.32
CA GLY A 169 -29.21 1.36 -35.46
C GLY A 169 -30.18 2.56 -35.50
N GLN A 170 -31.45 2.37 -35.11
CA GLN A 170 -32.46 3.41 -34.86
C GLN A 170 -33.00 4.16 -36.10
N TYR A 171 -32.90 3.57 -37.30
CA TYR A 171 -33.61 4.09 -38.46
C TYR A 171 -35.02 3.51 -38.49
N GLU A 172 -36.02 4.34 -38.18
CA GLU A 172 -37.42 3.99 -38.35
C GLU A 172 -37.74 3.86 -39.85
N LEU A 173 -38.26 2.69 -40.24
CA LEU A 173 -38.74 2.46 -41.58
C LEU A 173 -40.08 3.16 -41.76
N VAL A 174 -40.19 3.97 -42.81
CA VAL A 174 -41.45 4.59 -43.21
C VAL A 174 -42.32 3.52 -43.84
N HIS A 175 -43.08 2.82 -43.01
CA HIS A 175 -44.02 1.77 -43.42
C HIS A 175 -45.34 1.96 -42.70
N THR A 176 -46.45 1.80 -43.42
CA THR A 176 -47.78 1.85 -42.84
C THR A 176 -48.11 0.48 -42.24
N LEU A 177 -48.00 0.38 -40.92
CA LEU A 177 -48.36 -0.82 -40.18
C LEU A 177 -49.89 -0.93 -40.04
N ALA A 178 -50.39 -2.14 -39.88
CA ALA A 178 -51.80 -2.41 -39.61
C ALA A 178 -52.27 -1.70 -38.35
N SER A 179 -51.39 -1.67 -37.34
CA SER A 179 -51.56 -0.93 -36.09
C SER A 179 -51.69 0.58 -36.25
N HIS A 180 -51.43 1.15 -37.44
CA HIS A 180 -51.64 2.57 -37.75
C HIS A 180 -53.00 2.87 -38.37
N GLN A 181 -53.68 1.86 -38.94
CA GLN A 181 -54.93 2.04 -39.69
C GLN A 181 -56.17 1.80 -38.83
N ASP A 182 -56.15 0.76 -38.00
CA ASP A 182 -57.32 0.30 -37.25
C ASP A 182 -57.14 0.43 -35.73
N ASN A 183 -58.27 0.47 -35.01
CA ASN A 183 -58.25 0.24 -33.58
C ASN A 183 -58.03 -1.25 -33.32
N TRP A 184 -56.94 -1.58 -32.63
CA TRP A 184 -56.56 -2.95 -32.31
C TRP A 184 -56.60 -3.19 -30.80
N GLU A 185 -57.07 -4.37 -30.38
CA GLU A 185 -57.00 -4.80 -28.97
C GLU A 185 -55.62 -5.40 -28.65
N THR A 186 -55.08 -6.16 -29.60
CA THR A 186 -53.71 -6.70 -29.60
C THR A 186 -53.01 -6.29 -30.88
N ILE A 187 -51.69 -6.16 -30.88
CA ILE A 187 -50.92 -5.84 -32.09
C ILE A 187 -51.31 -6.84 -33.20
N PRO A 188 -51.70 -6.37 -34.40
CA PRO A 188 -52.12 -7.24 -35.48
C PRO A 188 -51.04 -8.27 -35.85
N GLU A 189 -51.45 -9.52 -36.13
CA GLU A 189 -50.52 -10.61 -36.46
C GLU A 189 -49.63 -10.28 -37.67
N GLU A 190 -50.17 -9.54 -38.66
CA GLU A 190 -49.44 -9.11 -39.85
C GLU A 190 -48.27 -8.16 -39.57
N ASP A 191 -48.33 -7.37 -38.49
CA ASP A 191 -47.21 -6.50 -38.06
C ASP A 191 -46.10 -7.32 -37.35
N LEU A 192 -46.45 -8.48 -36.78
CA LEU A 192 -45.53 -9.35 -36.04
C LEU A 192 -44.72 -10.28 -36.94
N GLU A 193 -45.19 -10.55 -38.16
CA GLU A 193 -44.60 -11.52 -39.07
C GLU A 193 -43.75 -10.86 -40.16
N VAL A 194 -42.69 -11.53 -40.60
CA VAL A 194 -41.95 -11.17 -41.82
C VAL A 194 -42.69 -11.74 -43.02
N GLN A 195 -43.15 -10.89 -43.94
CA GLN A 195 -43.83 -11.32 -45.16
C GLN A 195 -42.82 -11.93 -46.14
N GLU A 196 -43.07 -13.16 -46.61
CA GLU A 196 -42.17 -13.93 -47.49
C GLU A 196 -41.96 -13.27 -48.87
N ASP A 197 -42.93 -12.47 -49.32
CA ASP A 197 -42.87 -11.79 -50.62
C ASP A 197 -42.11 -10.45 -50.56
N SER A 198 -41.54 -10.09 -49.41
CA SER A 198 -40.77 -8.85 -49.28
C SER A 198 -39.37 -9.03 -49.86
N GLU A 199 -39.17 -8.56 -51.09
CA GLU A 199 -37.84 -8.46 -51.72
C GLU A 199 -36.92 -7.45 -50.98
N ASP A 200 -37.48 -6.63 -50.08
CA ASP A 200 -36.72 -5.60 -49.36
C ASP A 200 -36.03 -6.18 -48.12
N ALA A 201 -34.70 -6.34 -48.23
CA ALA A 201 -33.84 -6.77 -47.13
C ALA A 201 -34.00 -5.92 -45.86
N ALA A 202 -34.37 -4.63 -45.98
CA ALA A 202 -34.61 -3.79 -44.83
C ALA A 202 -35.84 -4.25 -44.03
N HIS A 203 -36.91 -4.65 -44.71
CA HIS A 203 -38.12 -5.16 -44.06
C HIS A 203 -37.91 -6.50 -43.34
N VAL A 204 -37.05 -7.35 -43.89
CA VAL A 204 -36.66 -8.65 -43.34
C VAL A 204 -35.81 -8.50 -42.07
N LEU A 205 -34.96 -7.47 -42.03
CA LEU A 205 -34.07 -7.17 -40.89
C LEU A 205 -34.71 -6.28 -39.81
N ALA A 206 -35.86 -5.67 -40.11
CA ALA A 206 -36.51 -4.73 -39.21
C ALA A 206 -37.14 -5.40 -37.98
N ASP A 207 -36.85 -4.84 -36.82
CA ASP A 207 -37.51 -5.16 -35.56
C ASP A 207 -38.84 -4.41 -35.46
N LEU A 208 -39.82 -5.03 -34.80
CA LEU A 208 -41.00 -4.29 -34.35
C LEU A 208 -40.69 -3.64 -32.99
N GLU A 209 -40.56 -2.32 -32.97
CA GLU A 209 -40.43 -1.54 -31.74
C GLU A 209 -41.81 -1.10 -31.25
N VAL A 210 -42.13 -1.48 -30.02
CA VAL A 210 -43.38 -1.15 -29.33
C VAL A 210 -43.04 -0.30 -28.11
N THR A 211 -43.24 1.01 -28.22
CA THR A 211 -43.15 1.91 -27.07
C THR A 211 -44.52 1.95 -26.39
N MET A 212 -44.62 1.76 -25.08
CA MET A 212 -45.91 1.88 -24.37
C MET A 212 -45.76 2.31 -22.90
N HIS A 213 -46.83 2.88 -22.35
CA HIS A 213 -46.85 3.31 -20.95
C HIS A 213 -47.10 2.12 -20.02
N HIS A 214 -46.03 1.52 -19.50
CA HIS A 214 -46.10 0.39 -18.59
C HIS A 214 -45.05 0.48 -17.48
N ALA A 215 -45.44 0.18 -16.24
CA ALA A 215 -44.58 0.33 -15.06
C ALA A 215 -43.31 -0.53 -15.11
N LEU A 216 -43.38 -1.74 -15.69
CA LEU A 216 -42.19 -2.59 -15.87
C LEU A 216 -41.24 -2.00 -16.93
N LEU A 217 -41.78 -1.46 -18.03
CA LEU A 217 -40.99 -0.94 -19.13
C LEU A 217 -40.23 0.34 -18.76
N GLN A 218 -40.71 1.11 -17.75
CA GLN A 218 -39.95 2.22 -17.16
C GLN A 218 -38.60 1.75 -16.59
N GLU A 219 -38.52 0.50 -16.13
CA GLU A 219 -37.36 -0.05 -15.43
C GLU A 219 -36.52 -0.99 -16.31
N VAL A 220 -37.10 -1.66 -17.32
CA VAL A 220 -36.39 -2.63 -18.16
C VAL A 220 -37.05 -2.80 -19.54
N ASP A 221 -36.22 -2.85 -20.59
CA ASP A 221 -36.67 -3.21 -21.94
C ASP A 221 -36.95 -4.72 -22.02
N ILE A 222 -37.97 -5.13 -22.78
CA ILE A 222 -38.25 -6.56 -23.04
C ILE A 222 -38.06 -6.83 -24.52
N VAL A 223 -37.23 -7.80 -24.87
CA VAL A 223 -37.00 -8.23 -26.24
C VAL A 223 -37.53 -9.65 -26.41
N VAL A 224 -38.37 -9.87 -27.41
CA VAL A 224 -38.81 -11.20 -27.83
C VAL A 224 -37.98 -11.62 -29.03
N ALA A 225 -37.27 -12.74 -28.90
CA ALA A 225 -36.45 -13.25 -29.99
C ALA A 225 -37.32 -13.73 -31.16
N PRO A 226 -36.86 -13.50 -32.40
CA PRO A 226 -37.55 -13.97 -33.61
C PRO A 226 -37.68 -15.50 -33.64
N CYS A 227 -38.42 -16.02 -34.61
CA CYS A 227 -38.44 -17.46 -34.83
C CYS A 227 -37.02 -17.99 -35.15
N PRO A 228 -36.58 -19.13 -34.58
CA PRO A 228 -35.25 -19.68 -34.85
C PRO A 228 -34.98 -20.02 -36.33
N SER A 229 -36.03 -20.20 -37.16
CA SER A 229 -35.90 -20.35 -38.63
C SER A 229 -35.48 -19.06 -39.32
N HIS A 230 -35.92 -17.91 -38.78
CA HIS A 230 -35.57 -16.59 -39.30
C HIS A 230 -34.19 -16.16 -38.83
N ARG A 231 -33.91 -16.33 -37.53
CA ARG A 231 -32.62 -16.00 -36.95
C ARG A 231 -32.30 -16.91 -35.75
N PRO A 232 -31.17 -17.64 -35.77
CA PRO A 232 -30.76 -18.49 -34.66
C PRO A 232 -30.65 -17.73 -33.33
N SER A 233 -31.03 -18.37 -32.23
CA SER A 233 -30.98 -17.76 -30.89
C SER A 233 -29.57 -17.34 -30.45
N VAL A 234 -28.53 -18.02 -30.95
CA VAL A 234 -27.13 -17.66 -30.71
C VAL A 234 -26.79 -16.28 -31.29
N ASP A 235 -27.26 -15.98 -32.51
CA ASP A 235 -27.00 -14.70 -33.17
C ASP A 235 -27.74 -13.57 -32.47
N VAL A 236 -29.00 -13.82 -32.06
CA VAL A 236 -29.79 -12.86 -31.28
C VAL A 236 -29.11 -12.54 -29.95
N LEU A 237 -28.58 -13.56 -29.26
CA LEU A 237 -27.83 -13.39 -28.02
C LEU A 237 -26.52 -12.64 -28.24
N SER A 238 -25.79 -12.94 -29.31
CA SER A 238 -24.52 -12.27 -29.63
C SER A 238 -24.71 -10.78 -29.86
N ASP A 239 -25.73 -10.40 -30.63
CA ASP A 239 -26.10 -9.00 -30.84
C ASP A 239 -26.44 -8.30 -29.52
N LEU A 240 -27.34 -8.90 -28.74
CA LEU A 240 -27.83 -8.29 -27.51
C LEU A 240 -26.77 -8.24 -26.41
N ALA A 241 -25.87 -9.22 -26.33
CA ALA A 241 -24.87 -9.29 -25.27
C ALA A 241 -23.84 -8.15 -25.33
N ASN A 242 -23.69 -7.48 -26.49
CA ASN A 242 -22.81 -6.33 -26.64
C ASN A 242 -23.39 -5.08 -25.97
N ASP A 243 -24.70 -4.85 -26.14
CA ASP A 243 -25.38 -3.62 -25.72
C ASP A 243 -26.12 -3.78 -24.38
N PHE A 244 -26.55 -5.00 -24.05
CA PHE A 244 -27.41 -5.29 -22.92
C PHE A 244 -26.83 -6.37 -22.01
N LEU A 245 -27.31 -6.37 -20.78
CA LEU A 245 -27.17 -7.49 -19.84
C LEU A 245 -28.48 -8.30 -19.88
N PRO A 246 -28.56 -9.40 -20.63
CA PRO A 246 -29.81 -10.11 -20.81
C PRO A 246 -30.16 -10.96 -19.57
N VAL A 247 -31.37 -10.77 -19.06
CA VAL A 247 -32.08 -11.73 -18.22
C VAL A 247 -32.82 -12.67 -19.16
N ILE A 248 -32.23 -13.84 -19.42
CA ILE A 248 -32.74 -14.77 -20.43
C ILE A 248 -33.87 -15.62 -19.83
N THR A 249 -35.06 -15.52 -20.41
CA THR A 249 -36.18 -16.41 -20.17
C THR A 249 -36.39 -17.31 -21.38
N TYR A 250 -36.83 -18.54 -21.16
CA TYR A 250 -37.15 -19.49 -22.23
C TYR A 250 -38.56 -20.02 -22.01
N ALA A 251 -39.49 -19.61 -22.88
CA ALA A 251 -40.89 -19.99 -22.81
C ALA A 251 -41.10 -21.42 -23.35
N LEU A 252 -41.76 -22.26 -22.57
CA LEU A 252 -42.08 -23.65 -22.88
C LEU A 252 -43.60 -23.81 -22.94
N HIS A 253 -44.12 -24.58 -23.89
CA HIS A 253 -45.54 -24.94 -23.95
C HIS A 253 -45.74 -26.46 -23.84
N LYS A 254 -44.87 -27.24 -24.48
CA LYS A 254 -44.92 -28.71 -24.51
C LYS A 254 -44.31 -29.31 -23.24
N ASP A 255 -44.69 -30.55 -22.95
CA ASP A 255 -44.20 -31.33 -21.79
C ASP A 255 -42.80 -31.93 -22.01
N GLU A 256 -42.23 -31.76 -23.21
CA GLU A 256 -40.90 -32.19 -23.68
C GLU A 256 -40.35 -31.16 -24.69
N LEU A 257 -39.02 -31.05 -24.80
CA LEU A 257 -38.33 -30.35 -25.89
C LEU A 257 -38.28 -31.25 -27.14
N SER A 258 -38.47 -30.65 -28.32
CA SER A 258 -38.21 -31.34 -29.59
C SER A 258 -36.70 -31.47 -29.83
N GLU A 259 -36.27 -32.36 -30.73
CA GLU A 259 -34.86 -32.48 -31.13
C GLU A 259 -34.26 -31.12 -31.56
N ARG A 260 -35.05 -30.32 -32.28
CA ARG A 260 -34.68 -28.95 -32.68
C ARG A 260 -34.51 -28.03 -31.49
N GLY A 261 -35.41 -28.08 -30.51
CA GLY A 261 -35.32 -27.28 -29.28
C GLY A 261 -34.14 -27.69 -28.40
N GLU A 262 -33.83 -28.98 -28.31
CA GLU A 262 -32.62 -29.46 -27.62
C GLU A 262 -31.35 -28.97 -28.31
N GLN A 263 -31.31 -29.01 -29.65
CA GLN A 263 -30.17 -28.54 -30.42
C GLN A 263 -29.95 -27.03 -30.28
N GLU A 264 -31.02 -26.23 -30.33
CA GLU A 264 -30.97 -24.79 -30.09
C GLU A 264 -30.36 -24.48 -28.70
N LEU A 265 -30.85 -25.13 -27.65
CA LEU A 265 -30.34 -24.94 -26.29
C LEU A 265 -28.90 -25.43 -26.13
N ARG A 266 -28.51 -26.52 -26.80
CA ARG A 266 -27.13 -27.03 -26.81
C ARG A 266 -26.16 -26.02 -27.44
N GLU A 267 -26.57 -25.41 -28.55
CA GLU A 267 -25.80 -24.35 -29.21
C GLU A 267 -25.69 -23.10 -28.33
N VAL A 268 -26.79 -22.63 -27.73
CA VAL A 268 -26.77 -21.50 -26.79
C VAL A 268 -25.81 -21.77 -25.64
N ARG A 269 -25.82 -22.97 -25.06
CA ARG A 269 -24.93 -23.37 -23.96
C ARG A 269 -23.45 -23.44 -24.36
N GLN A 270 -23.17 -23.79 -25.62
CA GLN A 270 -21.80 -23.87 -26.16
C GLN A 270 -21.15 -22.49 -26.26
N TYR A 271 -21.89 -21.47 -26.67
CA TYR A 271 -21.36 -20.10 -26.85
C TYR A 271 -21.55 -19.23 -25.61
N PHE A 272 -22.57 -19.49 -24.80
CA PHE A 272 -22.95 -18.66 -23.67
C PHE A 272 -23.16 -19.47 -22.38
N SER A 273 -22.48 -19.07 -21.31
CA SER A 273 -22.61 -19.69 -19.99
C SER A 273 -23.66 -19.01 -19.11
N PHE A 274 -24.61 -18.27 -19.70
CA PHE A 274 -25.61 -17.52 -18.93
C PHE A 274 -26.64 -18.45 -18.25
N PRO A 275 -27.04 -18.15 -17.00
CA PRO A 275 -28.20 -18.78 -16.38
C PRO A 275 -29.48 -18.46 -17.17
N MET A 276 -30.39 -19.43 -17.29
CA MET A 276 -31.67 -19.26 -18.00
C MET A 276 -32.88 -19.56 -17.10
N PHE A 277 -33.94 -18.77 -17.24
CA PHE A 277 -35.22 -18.99 -16.56
C PHE A 277 -36.21 -19.68 -17.51
N PHE A 278 -36.33 -21.00 -17.39
CA PHE A 278 -37.27 -21.79 -18.18
C PHE A 278 -38.67 -21.71 -17.54
N PHE A 279 -39.68 -21.31 -18.31
CA PHE A 279 -41.04 -21.15 -17.82
C PHE A 279 -42.07 -21.81 -18.72
N LYS A 280 -42.91 -22.68 -18.14
CA LYS A 280 -43.99 -23.34 -18.86
C LYS A 280 -45.25 -22.48 -18.82
N VAL A 281 -45.69 -21.99 -19.98
CA VAL A 281 -46.91 -21.19 -20.09
C VAL A 281 -48.16 -22.05 -19.89
N PRO A 282 -49.25 -21.53 -19.30
CA PRO A 282 -50.48 -22.29 -19.07
C PRO A 282 -51.13 -22.76 -20.39
N LYS A 283 -51.72 -23.97 -20.41
CA LYS A 283 -52.59 -24.42 -21.53
C LYS A 283 -53.93 -23.67 -21.46
N LEU A 284 -54.42 -23.15 -22.59
CA LEU A 284 -55.60 -22.28 -22.69
C LEU A 284 -56.97 -23.00 -22.63
N GLU A 285 -57.00 -24.30 -22.33
CA GLU A 285 -58.24 -25.09 -22.32
C GLU A 285 -58.82 -25.27 -20.91
N ILE A 286 -59.94 -24.55 -20.69
CA ILE A 286 -61.11 -24.86 -19.84
C ILE A 286 -60.85 -25.48 -18.46
N ILE A 287 -61.19 -24.67 -17.46
CA ILE A 287 -61.50 -25.00 -16.07
C ILE A 287 -62.19 -26.36 -15.97
N SER A 288 -61.44 -27.39 -15.61
CA SER A 288 -61.97 -28.62 -15.03
C SER A 288 -61.02 -29.08 -13.92
N SER A 289 -61.56 -29.05 -12.71
CA SER A 289 -60.96 -29.56 -11.49
C SER A 289 -60.41 -30.98 -11.72
N SER A 290 -59.09 -31.15 -11.73
CA SER A 290 -58.51 -32.49 -11.68
C SER A 290 -57.16 -32.51 -10.95
N SER A 291 -57.22 -33.16 -9.79
CA SER A 291 -56.18 -33.91 -9.09
C SER A 291 -54.80 -33.28 -8.93
N GLY A 292 -54.50 -32.90 -7.69
CA GLY A 292 -53.13 -32.82 -7.21
C GLY A 292 -52.41 -34.14 -7.45
N ARG A 293 -51.52 -34.17 -8.44
CA ARG A 293 -50.48 -35.19 -8.52
C ARG A 293 -49.33 -34.76 -7.62
N ALA A 294 -48.96 -35.70 -6.75
CA ALA A 294 -47.92 -35.54 -5.75
C ALA A 294 -46.59 -35.07 -6.37
N GLU A 295 -45.91 -34.16 -5.67
CA GLU A 295 -44.64 -33.51 -6.02
C GLU A 295 -43.41 -34.47 -6.05
N SER A 296 -43.54 -35.69 -6.61
CA SER A 296 -42.50 -36.73 -6.48
C SER A 296 -41.84 -37.22 -7.78
N GLU A 297 -42.38 -36.94 -8.97
CA GLU A 297 -41.74 -37.37 -10.23
C GLU A 297 -41.20 -36.15 -11.01
N ARG A 298 -39.92 -36.22 -11.39
CA ARG A 298 -39.26 -35.21 -12.22
C ARG A 298 -39.89 -35.24 -13.62
N SER A 299 -40.27 -34.09 -14.16
CA SER A 299 -40.84 -34.01 -15.50
C SER A 299 -39.81 -34.40 -16.59
N PRO A 300 -40.26 -34.88 -17.75
CA PRO A 300 -39.38 -35.14 -18.90
C PRO A 300 -38.53 -33.91 -19.27
N LEU A 301 -39.14 -32.71 -19.28
CA LEU A 301 -38.43 -31.43 -19.42
C LEU A 301 -37.28 -31.25 -18.44
N TYR A 302 -37.50 -31.57 -17.16
CA TYR A 302 -36.44 -31.48 -16.15
C TYR A 302 -35.27 -32.40 -16.48
N GLY A 303 -35.54 -33.64 -16.94
CA GLY A 303 -34.52 -34.57 -17.42
C GLY A 303 -33.72 -33.99 -18.58
N GLN A 304 -34.39 -33.53 -19.64
CA GLN A 304 -33.75 -32.94 -20.81
C GLN A 304 -32.87 -31.73 -20.45
N LEU A 305 -33.33 -30.85 -19.55
CA LEU A 305 -32.56 -29.68 -19.12
C LEU A 305 -31.38 -30.02 -18.19
N VAL A 306 -31.43 -31.14 -17.47
CA VAL A 306 -30.26 -31.68 -16.74
C VAL A 306 -29.24 -32.23 -17.73
N ASP A 307 -29.68 -32.98 -18.74
CA ASP A 307 -28.80 -33.57 -19.76
C ASP A 307 -28.12 -32.49 -20.62
N LEU A 308 -28.81 -31.38 -20.88
CA LEU A 308 -28.24 -30.19 -21.53
C LEU A 308 -27.34 -29.34 -20.60
N GLY A 309 -27.21 -29.71 -19.33
CA GLY A 309 -26.32 -29.05 -18.36
C GLY A 309 -26.82 -27.68 -17.87
N TYR A 310 -28.11 -27.39 -18.01
CA TYR A 310 -28.73 -26.18 -17.47
C TYR A 310 -29.13 -26.35 -16.01
N LEU A 311 -29.67 -27.51 -15.64
CA LEU A 311 -30.10 -27.84 -14.28
C LEU A 311 -29.15 -28.87 -13.66
N SER A 312 -29.11 -28.94 -12.33
CA SER A 312 -28.35 -29.97 -11.61
C SER A 312 -29.28 -30.99 -10.98
N SER A 313 -28.86 -32.26 -10.96
CA SER A 313 -29.63 -33.38 -10.39
C SER A 313 -29.76 -33.31 -8.86
N SER A 314 -29.01 -32.44 -8.19
CA SER A 314 -28.90 -32.33 -6.73
C SER A 314 -29.75 -31.22 -6.10
N HIS A 315 -30.35 -30.30 -6.86
CA HIS A 315 -31.11 -29.19 -6.28
C HIS A 315 -32.63 -29.47 -6.25
N ARG A 316 -33.14 -29.83 -5.07
CA ARG A 316 -34.53 -29.54 -4.68
C ARG A 316 -34.69 -28.02 -4.59
N ASN A 317 -35.89 -27.50 -4.88
CA ASN A 317 -36.33 -26.10 -4.78
C ASN A 317 -36.15 -25.49 -3.36
N CYS A 318 -34.92 -25.42 -2.88
CA CYS A 318 -34.55 -24.81 -1.61
C CYS A 318 -34.07 -23.39 -1.90
N VAL A 319 -34.71 -22.44 -1.23
CA VAL A 319 -34.28 -21.04 -1.11
C VAL A 319 -32.76 -21.01 -0.86
N PRO A 320 -31.98 -20.26 -1.65
CA PRO A 320 -30.53 -20.23 -1.45
C PRO A 320 -30.24 -19.76 -0.04
N SER A 321 -29.55 -20.61 0.73
CA SER A 321 -28.84 -20.18 1.92
C SER A 321 -27.83 -19.11 1.50
N ASP A 322 -27.80 -18.01 2.26
CA ASP A 322 -27.19 -16.69 2.00
C ASP A 322 -25.68 -16.65 1.61
N GLN A 323 -25.02 -17.77 1.33
CA GLN A 323 -23.55 -17.84 1.27
C GLN A 323 -22.94 -18.29 -0.06
N ASP A 324 -23.70 -18.75 -1.06
CA ASP A 324 -23.15 -18.99 -2.41
C ASP A 324 -24.17 -18.59 -3.49
N CYS A 325 -24.16 -17.29 -3.81
CA CYS A 325 -25.30 -16.60 -4.43
C CYS A 325 -25.30 -16.59 -5.97
N LYS A 326 -24.56 -17.47 -6.65
CA LYS A 326 -24.55 -17.48 -8.12
C LYS A 326 -25.93 -17.90 -8.64
N ALA A 327 -26.55 -17.04 -9.45
CA ALA A 327 -27.81 -17.37 -10.12
C ALA A 327 -27.60 -18.64 -10.96
N GLN A 328 -28.42 -19.65 -10.71
CA GLN A 328 -28.44 -20.88 -11.49
C GLN A 328 -29.67 -20.87 -12.39
N SER A 329 -29.59 -21.57 -13.52
CA SER A 329 -30.78 -21.77 -14.36
C SER A 329 -31.85 -22.52 -13.57
N MET A 330 -33.12 -22.26 -13.87
CA MET A 330 -34.24 -22.87 -13.16
C MET A 330 -35.41 -23.16 -14.11
N LEU A 331 -36.18 -24.20 -13.80
CA LEU A 331 -37.40 -24.58 -14.50
C LEU A 331 -38.61 -24.32 -13.60
N VAL A 332 -39.56 -23.55 -14.11
CA VAL A 332 -40.82 -23.22 -13.44
C VAL A 332 -41.98 -23.70 -14.29
N GLU A 333 -42.61 -24.80 -13.87
CA GLU A 333 -43.73 -25.41 -14.61
C GLU A 333 -45.12 -24.97 -14.15
N GLN A 334 -45.20 -24.31 -13.00
CA GLN A 334 -46.47 -23.84 -12.41
C GLN A 334 -46.62 -22.34 -12.63
N SER A 335 -47.73 -21.92 -13.22
CA SER A 335 -48.00 -20.52 -13.57
C SER A 335 -47.94 -19.57 -12.37
N GLU A 336 -48.44 -20.00 -11.21
CA GLU A 336 -48.42 -19.26 -9.95
C GLU A 336 -47.00 -18.96 -9.42
N LYS A 337 -46.00 -19.72 -9.91
CA LYS A 337 -44.59 -19.59 -9.55
C LYS A 337 -43.81 -18.68 -10.51
N LEU A 338 -44.45 -18.04 -11.51
CA LEU A 338 -43.79 -17.05 -12.39
C LEU A 338 -43.12 -15.93 -11.59
N LYS A 339 -43.65 -15.59 -10.40
CA LYS A 339 -43.04 -14.66 -9.44
C LYS A 339 -41.57 -14.98 -9.10
N GLN A 340 -41.12 -16.23 -9.26
CA GLN A 340 -39.71 -16.60 -9.06
C GLN A 340 -38.76 -15.90 -10.04
N LEU A 341 -39.26 -15.40 -11.18
CA LEU A 341 -38.49 -14.58 -12.11
C LEU A 341 -37.94 -13.32 -11.42
N SER A 342 -38.67 -12.74 -10.46
CA SER A 342 -38.19 -11.57 -9.70
C SER A 342 -36.93 -11.90 -8.90
N THR A 343 -36.91 -13.08 -8.26
CA THR A 343 -35.78 -13.58 -7.47
C THR A 343 -34.61 -13.96 -8.37
N PHE A 344 -34.86 -14.68 -9.47
CA PHE A 344 -33.85 -15.04 -10.46
C PHE A 344 -33.17 -13.80 -11.06
N SER A 345 -33.97 -12.83 -11.53
CA SER A 345 -33.48 -11.57 -12.08
C SER A 345 -32.66 -10.81 -11.05
N HIS A 346 -33.14 -10.73 -9.80
CA HIS A 346 -32.43 -10.05 -8.72
C HIS A 346 -31.05 -10.66 -8.46
N GLN A 347 -30.95 -11.99 -8.36
CA GLN A 347 -29.68 -12.68 -8.12
C GLN A 347 -28.69 -12.46 -9.26
N LEU A 348 -29.12 -12.59 -10.52
CA LEU A 348 -28.26 -12.39 -11.69
C LEU A 348 -27.67 -10.97 -11.71
N LEU A 349 -28.55 -9.97 -11.55
CA LEU A 349 -28.19 -8.56 -11.57
C LEU A 349 -27.31 -8.16 -10.36
N GLN A 350 -27.63 -8.67 -9.18
CA GLN A 350 -26.86 -8.40 -7.96
C GLN A 350 -25.45 -8.97 -8.04
N ASN A 351 -25.29 -10.21 -8.53
CA ASN A 351 -23.96 -10.81 -8.73
C ASN A 351 -23.08 -9.97 -9.64
N ARG A 352 -23.64 -9.47 -10.76
CA ARG A 352 -22.91 -8.59 -11.68
C ARG A 352 -22.43 -7.29 -11.01
N LEU A 353 -23.29 -6.66 -10.21
CA LEU A 353 -22.88 -5.47 -9.46
C LEU A 353 -21.80 -5.78 -8.41
N VAL A 354 -21.91 -6.92 -7.72
CA VAL A 354 -20.90 -7.36 -6.73
C VAL A 354 -19.55 -7.57 -7.40
N ASP A 355 -19.51 -8.28 -8.53
CA ASP A 355 -18.28 -8.55 -9.28
C ASP A 355 -17.63 -7.24 -9.76
N ALA A 356 -18.43 -6.31 -10.28
CA ALA A 356 -17.93 -5.02 -10.75
C ALA A 356 -17.43 -4.13 -9.59
N ALA A 357 -18.18 -4.05 -8.49
CA ALA A 357 -17.74 -3.32 -7.29
C ALA A 357 -16.47 -3.92 -6.68
N LYS A 358 -16.35 -5.27 -6.68
CA LYS A 358 -15.15 -5.99 -6.24
C LYS A 358 -13.96 -5.68 -7.13
N ALA A 359 -14.11 -5.78 -8.45
CA ALA A 359 -13.03 -5.50 -9.39
C ALA A 359 -12.53 -4.05 -9.27
N LEU A 360 -13.44 -3.08 -9.16
CA LEU A 360 -13.09 -1.68 -8.94
C LEU A 360 -12.38 -1.46 -7.59
N ASN A 361 -12.86 -2.09 -6.52
CA ASN A 361 -12.22 -2.00 -5.21
C ASN A 361 -10.81 -2.63 -5.16
N VAL A 362 -10.57 -3.71 -5.91
CA VAL A 362 -9.23 -4.31 -6.04
C VAL A 362 -8.27 -3.32 -6.70
N VAL A 363 -8.68 -2.65 -7.77
CA VAL A 363 -7.87 -1.60 -8.43
C VAL A 363 -7.55 -0.47 -7.45
N HIS A 364 -8.56 0.03 -6.72
CA HIS A 364 -8.34 1.10 -5.74
C HIS A 364 -7.37 0.69 -4.63
N SER A 365 -7.55 -0.50 -4.05
CA SER A 365 -6.72 -0.99 -2.95
C SER A 365 -5.28 -1.16 -3.40
N HIS A 366 -5.07 -1.80 -4.56
CA HIS A 366 -3.73 -2.00 -5.12
C HIS A 366 -3.01 -0.67 -5.40
N CYS A 367 -3.69 0.28 -6.05
CA CYS A 367 -3.09 1.59 -6.34
C CYS A 367 -2.79 2.36 -5.05
N LEU A 368 -3.68 2.29 -4.05
CA LEU A 368 -3.48 2.95 -2.76
C LEU A 368 -2.28 2.38 -2.00
N ASP A 369 -2.08 1.06 -2.03
CA ASP A 369 -0.91 0.43 -1.43
C ASP A 369 0.40 0.89 -2.11
N ILE A 370 0.40 1.09 -3.43
CA ILE A 370 1.56 1.67 -4.14
C ILE A 370 1.84 3.10 -3.65
N PHE A 371 0.82 3.97 -3.54
CA PHE A 371 1.00 5.33 -3.02
C PHE A 371 1.54 5.32 -1.58
N ILE A 372 1.02 4.43 -0.73
CA ILE A 372 1.45 4.29 0.67
C ILE A 372 2.92 3.84 0.72
N ASN A 373 3.30 2.81 -0.04
CA ASN A 373 4.68 2.31 -0.09
C ASN A 373 5.66 3.36 -0.61
N GLN A 374 5.28 4.11 -1.66
CA GLN A 374 6.11 5.22 -2.13
C GLN A 374 6.24 6.33 -1.08
N ALA A 375 5.20 6.61 -0.29
CA ALA A 375 5.29 7.55 0.83
C ALA A 375 6.27 7.06 1.91
N PHE A 376 6.32 5.75 2.19
CA PHE A 376 7.32 5.16 3.08
C PHE A 376 8.74 5.31 2.52
N ASP A 377 8.96 5.00 1.25
CA ASP A 377 10.29 5.10 0.61
C ASP A 377 10.79 6.55 0.62
N MET A 378 9.92 7.51 0.29
CA MET A 378 10.24 8.93 0.36
C MET A 378 10.57 9.38 1.78
N GLN A 379 9.77 8.99 2.79
CA GLN A 379 10.06 9.35 4.18
C GLN A 379 11.38 8.72 4.66
N ARG A 380 11.62 7.46 4.31
CA ARG A 380 12.86 6.75 4.65
C ARG A 380 14.06 7.46 4.06
N ASP A 381 14.00 7.90 2.81
CA ASP A 381 15.09 8.65 2.18
C ASP A 381 15.31 10.02 2.84
N LEU A 382 14.24 10.75 3.15
CA LEU A 382 14.27 12.02 3.91
C LEU A 382 14.96 11.88 5.28
N GLN A 383 14.88 10.71 5.92
CA GLN A 383 15.53 10.45 7.20
C GLN A 383 16.95 9.88 7.08
N ILE A 384 17.17 8.92 6.17
CA ILE A 384 18.41 8.16 6.08
C ILE A 384 19.52 8.98 5.41
N THR A 385 19.19 9.72 4.36
CA THR A 385 20.20 10.45 3.57
C THR A 385 20.93 11.51 4.41
N PRO A 386 20.23 12.39 5.17
CA PRO A 386 20.90 13.32 6.09
C PRO A 386 21.76 12.63 7.15
N LYS A 387 21.26 11.53 7.75
CA LYS A 387 22.02 10.75 8.75
C LYS A 387 23.29 10.14 8.16
N ARG A 388 23.24 9.66 6.91
CA ARG A 388 24.41 9.12 6.20
C ARG A 388 25.43 10.20 5.86
N LEU A 389 25.00 11.39 5.44
CA LEU A 389 25.88 12.54 5.21
C LEU A 389 26.58 12.95 6.52
N GLU A 390 25.83 13.05 7.62
CA GLU A 390 26.39 13.37 8.93
C GLU A 390 27.36 12.30 9.45
N TYR A 391 26.99 11.02 9.30
CA TYR A 391 27.85 9.90 9.68
C TYR A 391 29.17 9.90 8.87
N THR A 392 29.08 10.15 7.56
CA THR A 392 30.25 10.25 6.67
C THR A 392 31.19 11.36 7.13
N ARG A 393 30.65 12.56 7.39
CA ARG A 393 31.40 13.70 7.93
C ARG A 393 32.07 13.37 9.26
N LYS A 394 31.34 12.75 10.18
CA LYS A 394 31.88 12.38 11.50
C LYS A 394 33.01 11.36 11.38
N LYS A 395 32.82 10.32 10.57
CA LYS A 395 33.80 9.24 10.40
C LYS A 395 35.06 9.68 9.66
N GLU A 396 34.93 10.57 8.68
CA GLU A 396 36.10 11.15 8.03
C GLU A 396 36.87 12.08 8.97
N ASN A 397 36.20 12.91 9.77
CA ASN A 397 36.86 13.70 10.81
C ASN A 397 37.62 12.82 11.82
N GLU A 398 37.01 11.72 12.28
CA GLU A 398 37.68 10.76 13.17
C GLU A 398 38.94 10.15 12.53
N LEU A 399 38.89 9.83 11.23
CA LEU A 399 40.03 9.34 10.46
C LEU A 399 41.13 10.41 10.34
N TYR A 400 40.75 11.64 9.97
CA TYR A 400 41.66 12.78 9.88
C TYR A 400 42.38 13.05 11.21
N GLU A 401 41.64 13.12 12.32
CA GLU A 401 42.22 13.33 13.66
C GLU A 401 43.14 12.17 14.06
N SER A 402 42.79 10.93 13.73
CA SER A 402 43.63 9.75 14.01
C SER A 402 44.96 9.81 13.26
N LEU A 403 44.92 10.14 11.96
CA LEU A 403 46.11 10.29 11.13
C LEU A 403 46.95 11.51 11.54
N MET A 404 46.31 12.62 11.92
CA MET A 404 46.98 13.82 12.41
C MET A 404 47.67 13.57 13.75
N ASN A 405 47.05 12.78 14.64
CA ASN A 405 47.67 12.34 15.89
C ASN A 405 48.90 11.46 15.64
N ILE A 406 48.88 10.57 14.63
CA ILE A 406 50.08 9.83 14.22
C ILE A 406 51.16 10.81 13.76
N ALA A 407 50.82 11.77 12.91
CA ALA A 407 51.77 12.77 12.41
C ALA A 407 52.42 13.59 13.55
N ASN A 408 51.63 13.93 14.59
CA ASN A 408 52.06 14.74 15.72
C ASN A 408 52.85 13.94 16.78
N ARG A 409 52.35 12.75 17.18
CA ARG A 409 52.99 11.93 18.23
C ARG A 409 54.27 11.27 17.75
N LYS A 410 54.32 10.85 16.49
CA LYS A 410 55.43 10.05 15.98
C LYS A 410 56.66 10.87 15.58
N GLN A 411 56.77 12.17 15.85
CA GLN A 411 58.00 12.87 15.43
C GLN A 411 59.26 12.30 16.12
N GLU A 412 59.19 11.98 17.42
CA GLU A 412 60.31 11.31 18.11
C GLU A 412 60.40 9.82 17.74
N GLU A 413 59.29 9.08 17.69
CA GLU A 413 59.32 7.67 17.25
C GLU A 413 59.83 7.50 15.81
N MET A 414 59.51 8.44 14.93
CA MET A 414 59.97 8.46 13.54
C MET A 414 61.45 8.82 13.48
N LYS A 415 61.93 9.72 14.34
CA LYS A 415 63.37 9.97 14.48
C LYS A 415 64.08 8.71 14.96
N ASP A 416 63.57 8.02 15.97
CA ASP A 416 64.16 6.77 16.48
C ASP A 416 64.12 5.67 15.41
N MET A 417 63.01 5.56 14.68
CA MET A 417 62.85 4.67 13.53
C MET A 417 63.85 4.99 12.40
N ILE A 418 64.07 6.27 12.09
CA ILE A 418 65.06 6.70 11.09
C ILE A 418 66.47 6.35 11.57
N VAL A 419 66.80 6.56 12.85
CA VAL A 419 68.10 6.19 13.43
C VAL A 419 68.32 4.68 13.34
N GLU A 420 67.33 3.88 13.76
CA GLU A 420 67.38 2.42 13.68
C GLU A 420 67.55 1.94 12.23
N THR A 421 66.80 2.54 11.30
CA THR A 421 66.85 2.19 9.87
C THR A 421 68.20 2.56 9.26
N LEU A 422 68.73 3.75 9.56
CA LEU A 422 70.07 4.18 9.12
C LEU A 422 71.15 3.25 9.67
N ASN A 423 71.07 2.84 10.94
CA ASN A 423 72.03 1.92 11.54
C ASN A 423 71.96 0.53 10.91
N THR A 424 70.76 0.03 10.61
CA THR A 424 70.55 -1.29 10.02
C THR A 424 71.03 -1.34 8.57
N MET A 425 70.77 -0.28 7.80
CA MET A 425 71.11 -0.21 6.38
C MET A 425 72.53 0.30 6.13
N LYS A 426 73.25 0.73 7.16
CA LYS A 426 74.53 1.45 7.01
C LYS A 426 75.51 0.70 6.11
N GLU A 427 75.81 -0.56 6.42
CA GLU A 427 76.76 -1.36 5.63
C GLU A 427 76.27 -1.64 4.21
N GLU A 428 74.97 -1.92 4.04
CA GLU A 428 74.36 -2.13 2.73
C GLU A 428 74.47 -0.87 1.84
N LEU A 429 74.21 0.31 2.40
CA LEU A 429 74.34 1.59 1.70
C LEU A 429 75.79 1.90 1.31
N LEU A 430 76.75 1.53 2.17
CA LEU A 430 78.18 1.68 1.88
C LEU A 430 78.61 0.74 0.76
N ASP A 431 78.11 -0.50 0.75
CA ASP A 431 78.36 -1.49 -0.31
C ASP A 431 77.74 -1.04 -1.64
N ASP A 432 76.49 -0.58 -1.63
CA ASP A 432 75.81 -0.05 -2.82
C ASP A 432 76.54 1.15 -3.39
N ALA A 433 77.00 2.08 -2.54
CA ALA A 433 77.76 3.24 -2.98
C ALA A 433 79.13 2.84 -3.54
N ALA A 434 79.81 1.83 -2.96
CA ALA A 434 81.06 1.30 -3.47
C ALA A 434 80.89 0.71 -4.89
N ASN A 435 79.81 -0.04 -5.09
CA ASN A 435 79.50 -0.72 -6.34
C ASN A 435 78.76 0.16 -7.36
N MET A 436 78.43 1.40 -7.03
CA MET A 436 77.71 2.31 -7.92
C MET A 436 78.52 2.63 -9.18
N GLU A 437 77.90 2.45 -10.34
CA GLU A 437 78.36 3.03 -11.60
C GLU A 437 77.77 4.43 -11.77
N PHE A 438 78.64 5.43 -11.94
CA PHE A 438 78.20 6.81 -12.11
C PHE A 438 77.66 7.05 -13.52
N LYS A 439 76.45 7.61 -13.62
CA LYS A 439 75.88 8.09 -14.87
C LYS A 439 76.58 9.38 -15.29
N ASP A 440 76.84 9.54 -16.59
CA ASP A 440 77.42 10.74 -17.20
C ASP A 440 78.80 11.18 -16.64
N VAL A 441 79.53 10.27 -15.99
CA VAL A 441 80.90 10.51 -15.52
C VAL A 441 81.80 9.36 -15.98
N ILE A 442 82.77 9.67 -16.85
CA ILE A 442 83.80 8.71 -17.25
C ILE A 442 84.87 8.71 -16.16
N VAL A 443 84.94 7.64 -15.38
CA VAL A 443 85.99 7.44 -14.38
C VAL A 443 87.24 6.89 -15.09
N PRO A 444 88.37 7.60 -15.11
CA PRO A 444 89.58 7.11 -15.78
C PRO A 444 90.10 5.84 -15.09
N GLU A 445 90.39 4.79 -15.87
CA GLU A 445 90.95 3.53 -15.34
C GLU A 445 92.35 3.72 -14.71
N ASN A 446 93.08 4.76 -15.11
CA ASN A 446 94.50 4.97 -14.77
C ASN A 446 94.74 5.75 -13.47
N GLY A 447 93.73 5.94 -12.63
CA GLY A 447 93.86 6.77 -11.41
C GLY A 447 94.12 8.25 -11.72
N GLU A 448 93.72 8.72 -12.91
CA GLU A 448 93.80 10.14 -13.26
C GLU A 448 92.74 10.95 -12.50
N THR A 449 93.08 12.20 -12.24
CA THR A 449 92.27 13.14 -11.47
C THR A 449 91.08 13.62 -12.30
N ILE A 450 89.87 13.50 -11.75
CA ILE A 450 88.65 13.97 -12.42
C ILE A 450 88.38 15.43 -12.04
N GLY A 451 87.78 16.20 -12.95
CA GLY A 451 87.44 17.59 -12.71
C GLY A 451 86.46 17.78 -11.53
N THR A 452 86.48 18.98 -10.98
CA THR A 452 85.63 19.34 -9.83
C THR A 452 84.13 19.26 -10.14
N ARG A 453 83.74 19.34 -11.42
CA ARG A 453 82.33 19.22 -11.85
C ARG A 453 81.86 17.77 -11.80
N GLU A 454 82.72 16.86 -12.25
CA GLU A 454 82.47 15.42 -12.27
C GLU A 454 82.46 14.85 -10.85
N ILE A 455 83.41 15.27 -9.99
CA ILE A 455 83.40 14.90 -8.56
C ILE A 455 82.10 15.34 -7.89
N LYS A 456 81.63 16.56 -8.16
CA LYS A 456 80.33 17.05 -7.67
C LYS A 456 79.16 16.19 -8.17
N SER A 457 79.20 15.75 -9.43
CA SER A 457 78.20 14.83 -9.98
C SER A 457 78.20 13.48 -9.25
N CYS A 458 79.38 12.91 -8.99
CA CYS A 458 79.53 11.65 -8.29
C CYS A 458 79.00 11.73 -6.85
N ILE A 459 79.36 12.78 -6.11
CA ILE A 459 78.85 13.02 -4.75
C ILE A 459 77.32 13.15 -4.77
N ARG A 460 76.76 13.85 -5.76
CA ARG A 460 75.31 14.00 -5.92
C ARG A 460 74.63 12.65 -6.14
N GLN A 461 75.18 11.79 -7.00
CA GLN A 461 74.62 10.46 -7.29
C GLN A 461 74.68 9.52 -6.07
N ILE A 462 75.76 9.52 -5.29
CA ILE A 462 75.84 8.75 -4.04
C ILE A 462 74.75 9.21 -3.05
N GLN A 463 74.55 10.52 -2.92
CA GLN A 463 73.51 11.06 -2.05
C GLN A 463 72.10 10.73 -2.52
N GLU A 464 71.84 10.79 -3.83
CA GLU A 464 70.56 10.40 -4.44
C GLU A 464 70.24 8.92 -4.13
N LEU A 465 71.22 8.03 -4.20
CA LEU A 465 71.07 6.61 -3.81
C LEU A 465 70.72 6.47 -2.31
N ILE A 466 71.51 7.09 -1.42
CA ILE A 466 71.30 6.99 0.03
C ILE A 466 69.90 7.49 0.41
N ILE A 467 69.51 8.64 -0.15
CA ILE A 467 68.19 9.22 0.04
C ILE A 467 67.08 8.29 -0.48
N SER A 468 67.24 7.76 -1.70
CA SER A 468 66.24 6.88 -2.31
C SER A 468 66.00 5.62 -1.47
N ARG A 469 67.08 4.98 -1.00
CA ARG A 469 67.01 3.78 -0.14
C ARG A 469 66.42 4.10 1.24
N LEU A 470 66.82 5.22 1.85
CA LEU A 470 66.25 5.65 3.13
C LEU A 470 64.74 5.90 3.02
N ASN A 471 64.29 6.56 1.94
CA ASN A 471 62.88 6.83 1.69
C ASN A 471 62.08 5.54 1.58
N GLN A 472 62.60 4.56 0.84
CA GLN A 472 61.95 3.27 0.66
C GLN A 472 61.81 2.52 1.99
N ALA A 473 62.84 2.52 2.83
CA ALA A 473 62.82 1.85 4.11
C ALA A 473 61.90 2.53 5.14
N VAL A 474 61.92 3.87 5.21
CA VAL A 474 61.05 4.64 6.10
C VAL A 474 59.58 4.52 5.66
N ALA A 475 59.29 4.59 4.36
CA ALA A 475 57.94 4.40 3.83
C ALA A 475 57.39 3.00 4.17
N ASN A 476 58.18 1.94 3.97
CA ASN A 476 57.77 0.58 4.31
C ASN A 476 57.42 0.42 5.80
N LYS A 477 58.19 1.04 6.70
CA LYS A 477 57.87 1.02 8.14
C LYS A 477 56.60 1.82 8.48
N LEU A 478 56.36 2.95 7.82
CA LEU A 478 55.15 3.77 8.04
C LEU A 478 53.87 3.08 7.56
N ILE A 479 53.93 2.38 6.42
CA ILE A 479 52.80 1.63 5.85
C ILE A 479 52.18 0.67 6.88
N SER A 480 53.01 -0.07 7.62
CA SER A 480 52.56 -1.01 8.65
C SER A 480 51.70 -0.37 9.75
N SER A 481 51.92 0.91 10.06
CA SER A 481 51.15 1.65 11.06
C SER A 481 49.82 2.19 10.53
N VAL A 482 49.68 2.32 9.20
CA VAL A 482 48.50 2.86 8.51
C VAL A 482 47.51 1.76 8.13
N ASP A 483 47.98 0.54 7.83
CA ASP A 483 47.13 -0.59 7.44
C ASP A 483 46.01 -0.87 8.45
N TYR A 484 46.29 -0.80 9.75
CA TYR A 484 45.28 -0.95 10.81
C TYR A 484 44.15 0.10 10.73
N LEU A 485 44.48 1.35 10.38
CA LEU A 485 43.47 2.40 10.22
C LEU A 485 42.66 2.24 8.93
N ARG A 486 43.29 1.73 7.87
CA ARG A 486 42.60 1.44 6.61
C ARG A 486 41.48 0.42 6.83
N GLU A 487 41.73 -0.65 7.57
CA GLU A 487 40.72 -1.68 7.82
C GLU A 487 39.51 -1.18 8.63
N SER A 488 39.72 -0.28 9.59
CA SER A 488 38.63 0.17 10.47
C SER A 488 37.70 1.23 9.86
N PHE A 489 38.23 2.15 9.04
CA PHE A 489 37.45 3.28 8.52
C PHE A 489 36.95 3.08 7.09
N VAL A 490 37.79 2.50 6.22
CA VAL A 490 37.61 2.61 4.76
C VAL A 490 36.42 1.81 4.27
N GLY A 491 36.27 0.56 4.70
CA GLY A 491 35.19 -0.29 4.22
C GLY A 491 33.79 0.27 4.52
N THR A 492 33.61 0.95 5.66
CA THR A 492 32.31 1.54 6.03
C THR A 492 32.08 2.90 5.36
N LEU A 493 33.12 3.74 5.28
CA LEU A 493 33.05 5.02 4.58
C LEU A 493 32.82 4.85 3.07
N GLU A 494 33.55 3.93 2.42
CA GLU A 494 33.37 3.62 1.00
C GLU A 494 31.95 3.12 0.70
N ARG A 495 31.41 2.20 1.52
CA ARG A 495 30.02 1.73 1.36
C ARG A 495 29.01 2.87 1.52
N CYS A 496 29.24 3.75 2.50
CA CYS A 496 28.35 4.89 2.73
C CYS A 496 28.39 5.89 1.57
N LEU A 497 29.60 6.25 1.09
CA LEU A 497 29.80 7.15 -0.04
C LEU A 497 29.26 6.59 -1.34
N GLN A 498 29.52 5.31 -1.64
CA GLN A 498 28.95 4.64 -2.80
C GLN A 498 27.43 4.70 -2.81
N SER A 499 26.78 4.54 -1.65
CA SER A 499 25.32 4.65 -1.56
C SER A 499 24.81 6.08 -1.77
N LEU A 500 25.57 7.10 -1.38
CA LEU A 500 25.20 8.51 -1.59
C LEU A 500 25.40 8.90 -3.06
N GLU A 501 26.57 8.59 -3.62
CA GLU A 501 26.96 8.91 -5.00
C GLU A 501 26.08 8.20 -6.05
N LYS A 502 25.63 6.95 -5.80
CA LYS A 502 24.72 6.24 -6.72
C LYS A 502 23.39 6.95 -6.96
N SER A 503 22.96 7.80 -6.04
CA SER A 503 21.63 8.44 -6.12
C SER A 503 21.62 9.74 -6.93
N GLN A 504 22.77 10.15 -7.46
CA GLN A 504 22.89 11.23 -8.43
C GLN A 504 23.34 10.63 -9.76
N ASP A 505 22.50 10.72 -10.80
CA ASP A 505 22.76 10.23 -12.18
C ASP A 505 24.04 10.83 -12.84
N VAL A 506 24.76 11.74 -12.17
CA VAL A 506 25.83 12.56 -12.77
C VAL A 506 27.14 12.54 -11.98
N SER A 507 27.23 11.91 -10.80
CA SER A 507 28.48 11.93 -10.03
C SER A 507 29.35 10.69 -10.31
N VAL A 508 30.39 10.89 -11.11
CA VAL A 508 31.66 10.14 -10.97
C VAL A 508 32.00 10.12 -9.48
N HIS A 509 32.53 9.02 -8.96
CA HIS A 509 32.89 8.75 -7.56
C HIS A 509 33.90 9.75 -6.95
N ILE A 510 33.64 11.06 -7.02
CA ILE A 510 34.56 12.15 -6.71
C ILE A 510 34.85 12.17 -5.21
N THR A 511 33.82 12.03 -4.36
CA THR A 511 34.00 12.05 -2.91
C THR A 511 34.72 10.79 -2.44
N SER A 512 34.36 9.64 -3.01
CA SER A 512 35.08 8.38 -2.81
C SER A 512 36.55 8.48 -3.27
N ASN A 513 36.84 9.21 -4.35
CA ASN A 513 38.21 9.43 -4.83
C ASN A 513 39.02 10.32 -3.88
N TYR A 514 38.42 11.34 -3.27
CA TYR A 514 39.11 12.14 -2.25
C TYR A 514 39.37 11.33 -0.97
N LEU A 515 38.48 10.41 -0.58
CA LEU A 515 38.77 9.47 0.51
C LEU A 515 39.99 8.61 0.20
N LYS A 516 40.09 8.09 -1.04
CA LYS A 516 41.29 7.37 -1.50
C LYS A 516 42.54 8.25 -1.46
N GLN A 517 42.42 9.55 -1.76
CA GLN A 517 43.54 10.49 -1.65
C GLN A 517 43.97 10.73 -0.19
N ILE A 518 43.04 10.84 0.76
CA ILE A 518 43.36 10.92 2.20
C ILE A 518 44.19 9.72 2.64
N LEU A 519 43.76 8.52 2.23
CA LEU A 519 44.50 7.30 2.51
C LEU A 519 45.87 7.32 1.83
N ASN A 520 45.92 7.64 0.53
CA ASN A 520 47.18 7.71 -0.21
C ASN A 520 48.16 8.74 0.35
N ALA A 521 47.67 9.85 0.93
CA ALA A 521 48.50 10.83 1.61
C ALA A 521 49.21 10.23 2.84
N ALA A 522 48.62 9.20 3.46
CA ALA A 522 49.25 8.41 4.52
C ALA A 522 50.18 7.31 4.01
N TYR A 523 49.93 6.72 2.84
CA TYR A 523 50.80 5.68 2.24
C TYR A 523 52.04 6.25 1.55
N HIS A 524 51.93 7.37 0.85
CA HIS A 524 53.02 7.93 0.04
C HIS A 524 53.75 9.07 0.76
N VAL A 525 54.38 8.74 1.87
CA VAL A 525 55.32 9.64 2.55
C VAL A 525 56.67 9.56 1.83
N GLU A 526 56.83 10.34 0.77
CA GLU A 526 58.13 10.52 0.13
C GLU A 526 58.96 11.56 0.89
N VAL A 527 60.21 11.26 1.26
CA VAL A 527 61.12 12.32 1.71
C VAL A 527 61.58 13.06 0.46
N THR A 528 60.83 14.07 0.08
CA THR A 528 61.17 14.87 -1.07
C THR A 528 62.23 15.90 -0.70
N PHE A 529 63.48 15.62 -1.08
CA PHE A 529 64.58 16.58 -1.05
C PHE A 529 64.53 17.45 -2.31
N HIS A 530 63.43 18.17 -2.51
CA HIS A 530 63.31 19.09 -3.64
C HIS A 530 64.08 20.37 -3.34
N SER A 531 64.86 20.82 -4.32
CA SER A 531 65.64 22.07 -4.33
C SER A 531 64.80 23.23 -3.82
N GLY A 532 64.92 23.57 -2.53
CA GLY A 532 64.08 24.57 -1.87
C GLY A 532 63.72 24.23 -0.42
N SER A 533 63.78 22.95 -0.03
CA SER A 533 63.57 22.55 1.37
C SER A 533 64.73 22.98 2.27
N SER A 534 64.44 23.34 3.53
CA SER A 534 65.48 23.69 4.52
C SER A 534 66.52 22.59 4.72
N VAL A 535 66.12 21.34 4.49
CA VAL A 535 66.99 20.16 4.54
C VAL A 535 67.94 20.14 3.34
N THR A 536 67.46 20.48 2.12
CA THR A 536 68.33 20.55 0.93
C THR A 536 69.39 21.64 1.05
N ARG A 537 69.04 22.79 1.62
CA ARG A 537 69.99 23.88 1.87
C ARG A 537 71.06 23.47 2.87
N MET A 538 70.68 22.70 3.88
CA MET A 538 71.62 22.21 4.90
C MET A 538 72.51 21.09 4.38
N LEU A 539 71.95 20.14 3.62
CA LEU A 539 72.74 19.13 2.92
C LEU A 539 73.69 19.78 1.91
N TRP A 540 73.28 20.85 1.22
CA TRP A 540 74.16 21.60 0.33
C TRP A 540 75.31 22.30 1.05
N GLU A 541 75.05 22.87 2.23
CA GLU A 541 76.10 23.41 3.10
C GLU A 541 77.05 22.31 3.60
N GLN A 542 76.53 21.11 3.89
CA GLN A 542 77.33 19.95 4.25
C GLN A 542 78.13 19.40 3.06
N ILE A 543 77.55 19.36 1.86
CA ILE A 543 78.25 19.03 0.60
C ILE A 543 79.39 20.01 0.36
N LYS A 544 79.18 21.31 0.60
CA LYS A 544 80.28 22.28 0.58
C LYS A 544 81.37 21.91 1.57
N GLN A 545 81.04 21.48 2.78
CA GLN A 545 82.02 21.05 3.78
C GLN A 545 82.73 19.74 3.42
N ILE A 546 82.01 18.75 2.90
CA ILE A 546 82.55 17.46 2.41
C ILE A 546 83.49 17.72 1.23
N ILE A 547 83.04 18.48 0.24
CA ILE A 547 83.87 18.90 -0.90
C ILE A 547 85.09 19.66 -0.38
N GLN A 548 84.94 20.63 0.54
CA GLN A 548 86.08 21.37 1.08
C GLN A 548 87.07 20.48 1.84
N ARG A 549 86.61 19.46 2.58
CA ARG A 549 87.48 18.52 3.29
C ARG A 549 88.17 17.53 2.36
N ILE A 550 87.46 17.03 1.34
CA ILE A 550 87.99 16.02 0.43
C ILE A 550 88.86 16.64 -0.66
N THR A 551 88.58 17.87 -1.12
CA THR A 551 89.34 18.51 -2.20
C THR A 551 90.64 19.19 -1.76
N TRP A 552 90.90 19.31 -0.45
CA TRP A 552 92.10 19.98 0.07
C TRP A 552 93.35 19.09 0.18
N VAL A 553 93.27 17.80 -0.18
CA VAL A 553 94.40 16.86 -0.10
C VAL A 553 94.49 16.07 -1.41
N ASN A 554 95.04 16.71 -2.45
CA ASN A 554 95.15 16.20 -3.82
C ASN A 554 93.79 15.88 -4.47
N PRO A 555 93.65 16.01 -5.80
CA PRO A 555 92.38 15.68 -6.45
C PRO A 555 92.11 14.17 -6.23
N PRO A 556 90.94 13.80 -5.69
CA PRO A 556 90.68 12.42 -5.32
C PRO A 556 90.56 11.55 -6.57
N THR A 557 91.28 10.44 -6.58
CA THR A 557 90.99 9.31 -7.45
C THR A 557 89.70 8.65 -6.97
N ILE A 558 88.73 8.43 -7.86
CA ILE A 558 87.48 7.73 -7.52
C ILE A 558 87.78 6.25 -7.33
N THR A 559 88.13 5.87 -6.11
CA THR A 559 88.34 4.48 -5.68
C THR A 559 87.10 3.95 -4.96
N LEU A 560 87.01 2.62 -4.78
CA LEU A 560 85.98 1.99 -3.94
C LEU A 560 85.96 2.60 -2.52
N GLU A 561 87.14 2.85 -1.95
CA GLU A 561 87.31 3.50 -0.64
C GLU A 561 86.79 4.95 -0.64
N TRP A 562 87.04 5.70 -1.72
CA TRP A 562 86.52 7.06 -1.85
C TRP A 562 84.99 7.07 -1.88
N LYS A 563 84.36 6.17 -2.66
CA LYS A 563 82.89 6.05 -2.71
C LYS A 563 82.30 5.69 -1.35
N ARG A 564 82.88 4.69 -0.65
CA ARG A 564 82.48 4.35 0.73
C ARG A 564 82.63 5.53 1.67
N LYS A 565 83.73 6.28 1.60
CA LYS A 565 83.97 7.44 2.46
C LYS A 565 82.96 8.56 2.21
N VAL A 566 82.65 8.87 0.95
CA VAL A 566 81.63 9.86 0.60
C VAL A 566 80.25 9.41 1.10
N ALA A 567 79.92 8.14 0.94
CA ALA A 567 78.66 7.58 1.45
C ALA A 567 78.59 7.62 2.99
N GLN A 568 79.69 7.29 3.68
CA GLN A 568 79.80 7.37 5.13
C GLN A 568 79.60 8.81 5.63
N GLU A 569 80.28 9.79 5.03
CA GLU A 569 80.11 11.20 5.37
C GLU A 569 78.69 11.70 5.06
N ALA A 570 78.08 11.21 3.97
CA ALA A 570 76.69 11.52 3.65
C ALA A 570 75.72 10.93 4.70
N ILE A 571 75.90 9.68 5.13
CA ILE A 571 75.10 9.05 6.20
C ILE A 571 75.27 9.83 7.52
N ASP A 572 76.51 10.15 7.91
CA ASP A 572 76.80 10.86 9.16
C ASP A 572 76.28 12.31 9.14
N SER A 573 76.13 12.91 7.95
CA SER A 573 75.54 14.24 7.79
C SER A 573 74.01 14.26 7.98
N LEU A 574 73.34 13.11 7.88
CA LEU A 574 71.89 13.03 7.98
C LEU A 574 71.44 13.18 9.43
N SER A 575 70.80 14.32 9.74
CA SER A 575 70.14 14.50 11.03
C SER A 575 68.77 13.81 11.01
N ALA A 576 68.67 12.65 11.67
CA ALA A 576 67.40 11.92 11.84
C ALA A 576 66.28 12.82 12.39
N SER A 577 66.60 13.74 13.31
CA SER A 577 65.63 14.71 13.85
C SER A 577 65.11 15.68 12.79
N LYS A 578 65.97 16.17 11.89
CA LYS A 578 65.55 17.08 10.81
C LYS A 578 64.76 16.34 9.73
N LEU A 579 65.13 15.10 9.44
CA LEU A 579 64.38 14.22 8.54
C LEU A 579 62.98 13.95 9.08
N ALA A 580 62.86 13.51 10.34
CA ALA A 580 61.58 13.28 11.00
C ALA A 580 60.70 14.54 10.97
N LYS A 581 61.27 15.72 11.30
CA LYS A 581 60.55 17.00 11.21
C LYS A 581 60.06 17.32 9.80
N SER A 582 60.89 17.12 8.79
CA SER A 582 60.53 17.36 7.39
C SER A 582 59.41 16.42 6.94
N ILE A 583 59.53 15.15 7.28
CA ILE A 583 58.55 14.11 6.94
C ILE A 583 57.21 14.39 7.63
N CYS A 584 57.20 14.60 8.95
CA CYS A 584 55.99 14.95 9.68
C CYS A 584 55.36 16.25 9.17
N SER A 585 56.17 17.23 8.73
CA SER A 585 55.64 18.46 8.12
C SER A 585 54.93 18.18 6.79
N GLN A 586 55.57 17.43 5.88
CA GLN A 586 55.00 17.09 4.58
C GLN A 586 53.75 16.23 4.72
N PHE A 587 53.78 15.25 5.63
CA PHE A 587 52.63 14.39 5.91
C PHE A 587 51.43 15.21 6.41
N ARG A 588 51.65 16.12 7.38
CA ARG A 588 50.60 17.04 7.86
C ARG A 588 50.04 17.90 6.74
N THR A 589 50.88 18.50 5.90
CA THR A 589 50.41 19.33 4.78
C THR A 589 49.56 18.54 3.80
N ARG A 590 50.00 17.34 3.37
CA ARG A 590 49.24 16.49 2.43
C ARG A 590 47.92 16.02 3.04
N LEU A 591 47.93 15.64 4.32
CA LEU A 591 46.72 15.25 5.05
C LEU A 591 45.70 16.40 5.08
N ASN A 592 46.15 17.61 5.44
CA ASN A 592 45.29 18.78 5.56
C ASN A 592 44.66 19.15 4.21
N SER A 593 45.45 19.17 3.13
CA SER A 593 44.92 19.43 1.78
C SER A 593 43.91 18.38 1.31
N SER A 594 44.14 17.09 1.65
CA SER A 594 43.22 16.01 1.27
C SER A 594 41.91 16.08 2.06
N HIS A 595 41.98 16.42 3.36
CA HIS A 595 40.83 16.67 4.23
C HIS A 595 39.98 17.85 3.72
N GLU A 596 40.61 18.98 3.39
CA GLU A 596 39.91 20.15 2.83
C GLU A 596 39.20 19.84 1.51
N ALA A 597 39.85 19.07 0.63
CA ALA A 597 39.27 18.65 -0.65
C ALA A 597 38.08 17.68 -0.47
N PHE A 598 38.20 16.72 0.46
CA PHE A 598 37.10 15.83 0.81
C PHE A 598 35.90 16.62 1.39
N ALA A 599 36.15 17.53 2.33
CA ALA A 599 35.12 18.36 2.92
C ALA A 599 34.40 19.23 1.88
N ALA A 600 35.14 19.79 0.90
CA ALA A 600 34.55 20.53 -0.21
C ALA A 600 33.67 19.64 -1.12
N SER A 601 34.14 18.44 -1.47
CA SER A 601 33.37 17.47 -2.26
C SER A 601 32.10 17.01 -1.54
N LEU A 602 32.20 16.74 -0.23
CA LEU A 602 31.06 16.32 0.58
C LEU A 602 29.99 17.42 0.66
N ARG A 603 30.38 18.70 0.76
CA ARG A 603 29.43 19.84 0.71
C ARG A 603 28.71 19.94 -0.64
N GLN A 604 29.40 19.66 -1.75
CA GLN A 604 28.76 19.64 -3.08
C GLN A 604 27.75 18.48 -3.19
N LEU A 605 28.12 17.29 -2.68
CA LEU A 605 27.23 16.14 -2.61
C LEU A 605 25.99 16.44 -1.76
N GLU A 606 26.18 17.05 -0.58
CA GLU A 606 25.12 17.51 0.32
C GLU A 606 24.18 18.52 -0.35
N ALA A 607 24.72 19.52 -1.07
CA ALA A 607 23.91 20.49 -1.80
C ALA A 607 23.02 19.84 -2.87
N GLY A 608 23.55 18.88 -3.64
CA GLY A 608 22.79 18.14 -4.63
C GLY A 608 21.71 17.25 -4.00
N HIS A 609 22.00 16.62 -2.86
CA HIS A 609 21.00 15.88 -2.09
C HIS A 609 19.94 16.79 -1.49
N SER A 610 20.30 17.98 -0.98
CA SER A 610 19.35 18.93 -0.39
C SER A 610 18.24 19.29 -1.39
N GLY A 611 18.60 19.66 -2.62
CA GLY A 611 17.61 19.97 -3.65
C GLY A 611 16.76 18.77 -4.10
N ARG A 612 17.33 17.55 -4.08
CA ARG A 612 16.59 16.31 -4.35
C ARG A 612 15.60 15.98 -3.22
N LEU A 613 16.04 16.15 -1.96
CA LEU A 613 15.25 15.88 -0.77
C LEU A 613 14.11 16.89 -0.61
N GLU A 614 14.31 18.17 -0.93
CA GLU A 614 13.24 19.18 -0.92
C GLU A 614 12.11 18.81 -1.91
N LYS A 615 12.46 18.42 -3.14
CA LYS A 615 11.47 17.91 -4.12
C LYS A 615 10.78 16.62 -3.63
N THR A 616 11.53 15.75 -2.96
CA THR A 616 11.00 14.51 -2.39
C THR A 616 10.02 14.80 -1.24
N GLU A 617 10.31 15.79 -0.41
CA GLU A 617 9.44 16.25 0.68
C GLU A 617 8.14 16.85 0.14
N ASP A 618 8.21 17.70 -0.89
CA ASP A 618 7.03 18.24 -1.58
C ASP A 618 6.14 17.15 -2.17
N LEU A 619 6.75 16.16 -2.82
CA LEU A 619 6.05 15.02 -3.41
C LEU A 619 5.39 14.15 -2.34
N TRP A 620 6.15 13.83 -1.28
CA TRP A 620 5.67 13.08 -0.13
C TRP A 620 4.49 13.79 0.54
N LEU A 621 4.55 15.12 0.68
CA LEU A 621 3.45 15.94 1.20
C LEU A 621 2.19 15.83 0.33
N LYS A 622 2.32 15.85 -1.00
CA LYS A 622 1.19 15.70 -1.93
C LYS A 622 0.57 14.31 -1.85
N VAL A 623 1.38 13.25 -1.89
CA VAL A 623 0.88 11.87 -1.77
C VAL A 623 0.09 11.69 -0.47
N ARG A 624 0.67 12.15 0.64
CA ARG A 624 0.10 11.98 1.97
C ARG A 624 -1.15 12.81 2.22
N LYS A 625 -1.17 14.08 1.78
CA LYS A 625 -2.26 15.03 2.09
C LYS A 625 -3.39 15.04 1.06
N ASP A 626 -3.13 14.60 -0.18
CA ASP A 626 -4.09 14.68 -1.28
C ASP A 626 -4.33 13.32 -1.94
N HIS A 627 -3.32 12.73 -2.58
CA HIS A 627 -3.54 11.60 -3.48
C HIS A 627 -4.03 10.33 -2.75
N ALA A 628 -3.33 9.89 -1.70
CA ALA A 628 -3.72 8.71 -0.94
C ALA A 628 -5.08 8.88 -0.23
N PRO A 629 -5.36 9.99 0.48
CA PRO A 629 -6.69 10.22 1.08
C PRO A 629 -7.85 10.24 0.06
N ARG A 630 -7.66 10.87 -1.12
CA ARG A 630 -8.68 10.90 -2.18
C ARG A 630 -8.94 9.52 -2.77
N LEU A 631 -7.89 8.74 -3.04
CA LEU A 631 -8.05 7.38 -3.54
C LEU A 631 -8.66 6.46 -2.49
N ALA A 632 -8.33 6.65 -1.20
CA ALA A 632 -8.96 5.92 -0.11
C ALA A 632 -10.46 6.16 -0.03
N ARG A 633 -10.93 7.39 -0.30
CA ARG A 633 -12.37 7.69 -0.42
C ARG A 633 -13.02 6.86 -1.54
N LEU A 634 -12.42 6.82 -2.73
CA LEU A 634 -12.94 6.00 -3.84
C LEU A 634 -12.95 4.50 -3.50
N SER A 635 -11.90 4.04 -2.80
CA SER A 635 -11.81 2.68 -2.26
C SER A 635 -12.97 2.38 -1.30
N LEU A 636 -13.21 3.25 -0.32
CA LEU A 636 -14.32 3.12 0.65
C LEU A 636 -15.68 3.10 -0.05
N GLU A 637 -15.91 3.94 -1.06
CA GLU A 637 -17.16 3.96 -1.82
C GLU A 637 -17.39 2.66 -2.61
N SER A 638 -16.39 2.17 -3.34
CA SER A 638 -16.46 0.89 -4.06
C SER A 638 -16.65 -0.30 -3.11
N ARG A 639 -15.96 -0.31 -1.96
CA ARG A 639 -16.11 -1.33 -0.93
C ARG A 639 -17.46 -1.29 -0.24
N SER A 640 -17.93 -0.10 0.11
CA SER A 640 -19.26 0.07 0.70
C SER A 640 -20.34 -0.41 -0.27
N LEU A 641 -20.19 -0.18 -1.56
CA LEU A 641 -21.13 -0.68 -2.55
C LEU A 641 -21.15 -2.21 -2.54
N GLN A 642 -19.98 -2.85 -2.55
CA GLN A 642 -19.85 -4.30 -2.43
C GLN A 642 -20.52 -4.83 -1.14
N ASP A 643 -20.22 -4.24 0.03
CA ASP A 643 -20.75 -4.66 1.33
C ASP A 643 -22.29 -4.52 1.38
N VAL A 644 -22.85 -3.44 0.85
CA VAL A 644 -24.32 -3.25 0.75
C VAL A 644 -24.96 -4.23 -0.23
N LEU A 645 -24.28 -4.55 -1.33
CA LEU A 645 -24.79 -5.52 -2.28
C LEU A 645 -24.77 -6.94 -1.71
N LEU A 646 -23.75 -7.31 -0.93
CA LEU A 646 -23.65 -8.64 -0.31
C LEU A 646 -24.57 -8.81 0.90
N HIS A 647 -24.55 -7.85 1.83
CA HIS A 647 -25.15 -8.04 3.17
C HIS A 647 -26.33 -7.10 3.46
N ARG A 648 -26.70 -6.27 2.49
CA ARG A 648 -27.69 -5.19 2.63
C ARG A 648 -27.24 -4.14 3.64
N LYS A 649 -28.01 -3.04 3.73
CA LYS A 649 -27.76 -1.99 4.72
C LYS A 649 -28.00 -2.57 6.13
N PRO A 650 -27.10 -2.37 7.10
CA PRO A 650 -27.31 -2.83 8.46
C PRO A 650 -28.51 -2.12 9.11
N LYS A 651 -29.21 -2.84 9.99
CA LYS A 651 -30.26 -2.25 10.83
C LYS A 651 -29.61 -1.60 12.05
N LEU A 652 -29.97 -0.34 12.31
CA LEU A 652 -29.57 0.36 13.53
C LEU A 652 -30.50 -0.07 14.68
N GLY A 653 -29.94 -0.67 15.71
CA GLY A 653 -30.62 -0.99 16.96
C GLY A 653 -30.52 0.15 17.99
N GLN A 654 -30.55 -0.22 19.27
CA GLN A 654 -30.44 0.73 20.39
C GLN A 654 -29.07 1.43 20.39
N GLU A 655 -29.04 2.73 20.74
CA GLU A 655 -27.81 3.46 21.01
C GLU A 655 -27.08 2.85 22.23
N LEU A 656 -25.85 2.38 22.01
CA LEU A 656 -24.96 1.84 23.04
C LEU A 656 -24.11 2.94 23.68
N GLY A 657 -23.78 3.98 22.91
CA GLY A 657 -23.02 5.12 23.41
C GLY A 657 -22.76 6.17 22.33
N ARG A 658 -22.44 7.38 22.76
CA ARG A 658 -22.11 8.51 21.88
C ARG A 658 -20.77 9.10 22.28
N GLY A 659 -19.90 9.25 21.29
CA GLY A 659 -18.57 9.84 21.43
C GLY A 659 -18.42 11.10 20.58
N GLN A 660 -17.23 11.69 20.65
CA GLN A 660 -16.88 12.86 19.83
C GLN A 660 -16.91 12.55 18.32
N TYR A 661 -16.62 11.30 17.95
CA TYR A 661 -16.45 10.88 16.55
C TYR A 661 -17.71 10.24 15.95
N GLY A 662 -18.79 10.11 16.71
CA GLY A 662 -19.97 9.40 16.23
C GLY A 662 -20.82 8.74 17.31
N VAL A 663 -21.79 7.97 16.86
CA VAL A 663 -22.74 7.23 17.71
C VAL A 663 -22.55 5.74 17.45
N VAL A 664 -22.55 4.93 18.52
CA VAL A 664 -22.45 3.48 18.45
C VAL A 664 -23.82 2.89 18.76
N TYR A 665 -24.31 2.03 17.89
CA TYR A 665 -25.58 1.32 17.98
C TYR A 665 -25.35 -0.18 18.09
N LEU A 666 -26.31 -0.87 18.70
CA LEU A 666 -26.44 -2.31 18.62
C LEU A 666 -26.76 -2.70 17.17
N CYS A 667 -26.11 -3.74 16.66
CA CYS A 667 -26.46 -4.37 15.40
C CYS A 667 -26.51 -5.87 15.63
N ASP A 668 -27.70 -6.48 15.56
CA ASP A 668 -27.85 -7.88 15.95
C ASP A 668 -27.00 -8.80 15.07
N ASN A 669 -27.39 -8.96 13.80
CA ASN A 669 -26.67 -9.78 12.82
C ASN A 669 -26.45 -8.98 11.53
N TRP A 670 -25.23 -9.03 11.00
CA TRP A 670 -24.90 -8.49 9.69
C TRP A 670 -23.86 -9.36 8.99
N GLY A 671 -24.17 -9.82 7.77
CA GLY A 671 -23.26 -10.66 6.98
C GLY A 671 -22.87 -11.99 7.61
N GLY A 672 -23.69 -12.53 8.52
CA GLY A 672 -23.39 -13.77 9.26
C GLY A 672 -22.60 -13.53 10.56
N HIS A 673 -22.23 -12.28 10.86
CA HIS A 673 -21.59 -11.91 12.11
C HIS A 673 -22.64 -11.60 13.18
N PHE A 674 -22.46 -12.18 14.37
CA PHE A 674 -23.26 -11.91 15.57
C PHE A 674 -22.38 -12.17 16.81
N PRO A 675 -22.43 -11.34 17.86
CA PRO A 675 -23.11 -10.05 17.95
C PRO A 675 -22.28 -8.91 17.35
N CYS A 676 -22.93 -7.89 16.76
CA CYS A 676 -22.24 -6.73 16.16
C CYS A 676 -22.55 -5.40 16.86
N ALA A 677 -21.63 -4.45 16.67
CA ALA A 677 -21.79 -3.05 17.00
C ALA A 677 -21.64 -2.23 15.71
N LEU A 678 -22.40 -1.15 15.60
CA LEU A 678 -22.37 -0.26 14.44
C LEU A 678 -21.99 1.14 14.89
N LYS A 679 -20.83 1.64 14.47
CA LYS A 679 -20.39 3.03 14.72
C LYS A 679 -20.75 3.89 13.51
N SER A 680 -21.62 4.88 13.68
CA SER A 680 -21.90 5.89 12.66
C SER A 680 -20.95 7.06 12.81
N VAL A 681 -20.27 7.43 11.72
CA VAL A 681 -19.35 8.57 11.67
C VAL A 681 -19.88 9.61 10.69
N VAL A 682 -20.02 10.82 11.23
CA VAL A 682 -20.32 12.15 10.69
C VAL A 682 -19.16 12.94 10.03
N PRO A 683 -18.70 12.77 8.78
CA PRO A 683 -17.55 13.55 8.34
C PRO A 683 -18.01 14.98 8.02
N PRO A 684 -17.48 16.01 8.71
CA PRO A 684 -17.99 17.38 8.59
C PRO A 684 -17.60 18.10 7.29
N ASP A 685 -16.51 17.67 6.65
CA ASP A 685 -16.00 18.23 5.40
C ASP A 685 -15.27 17.17 4.57
N GLU A 686 -14.86 17.54 3.35
CA GLU A 686 -14.17 16.62 2.43
C GLU A 686 -12.82 16.11 2.96
N LYS A 687 -12.11 16.94 3.74
CA LYS A 687 -10.81 16.54 4.30
C LYS A 687 -10.99 15.43 5.33
N HIS A 688 -11.92 15.60 6.27
CA HIS A 688 -12.26 14.57 7.25
C HIS A 688 -12.84 13.33 6.59
N TRP A 689 -13.58 13.48 5.49
CA TRP A 689 -14.07 12.36 4.68
C TRP A 689 -12.92 11.52 4.12
N ASN A 690 -11.92 12.17 3.54
CA ASN A 690 -10.74 11.52 2.97
C ASN A 690 -9.83 10.90 4.06
N ASP A 691 -9.63 11.59 5.17
CA ASP A 691 -8.86 11.09 6.33
C ASP A 691 -9.52 9.83 6.92
N LEU A 692 -10.84 9.85 7.13
CA LEU A 692 -11.60 8.70 7.63
C LEU A 692 -11.52 7.50 6.68
N ALA A 693 -11.58 7.74 5.37
CA ALA A 693 -11.49 6.68 4.38
C ALA A 693 -10.10 6.03 4.36
N LEU A 694 -9.04 6.82 4.57
CA LEU A 694 -7.67 6.30 4.68
C LEU A 694 -7.48 5.48 5.96
N GLU A 695 -8.04 5.91 7.08
CA GLU A 695 -8.05 5.15 8.34
C GLU A 695 -8.77 3.81 8.16
N PHE A 696 -9.92 3.81 7.49
CA PHE A 696 -10.66 2.59 7.18
C PHE A 696 -9.84 1.61 6.34
N HIS A 697 -9.09 2.10 5.34
CA HIS A 697 -8.19 1.26 4.54
C HIS A 697 -7.18 0.53 5.41
N TYR A 698 -6.50 1.25 6.32
CA TYR A 698 -5.55 0.63 7.25
C TYR A 698 -6.21 -0.39 8.16
N MET A 699 -7.34 -0.05 8.78
CA MET A 699 -8.07 -0.97 9.67
C MET A 699 -8.45 -2.27 8.97
N ARG A 700 -8.83 -2.19 7.70
CA ARG A 700 -9.26 -3.34 6.91
C ARG A 700 -8.10 -4.18 6.40
N SER A 701 -6.94 -3.57 6.17
CA SER A 701 -5.71 -4.27 5.77
C SER A 701 -5.05 -5.05 6.90
N LEU A 702 -5.42 -4.77 8.16
CA LEU A 702 -4.85 -5.45 9.32
C LEU A 702 -5.25 -6.94 9.37
N PRO A 703 -4.28 -7.84 9.60
CA PRO A 703 -4.60 -9.22 9.97
C PRO A 703 -5.42 -9.26 11.25
N LYS A 704 -6.37 -10.19 11.32
CA LYS A 704 -7.14 -10.44 12.54
C LYS A 704 -6.20 -10.73 13.71
N HIS A 705 -6.47 -10.10 14.86
CA HIS A 705 -5.62 -10.24 16.04
C HIS A 705 -6.47 -10.32 17.32
N GLU A 706 -6.06 -11.16 18.28
CA GLU A 706 -6.86 -11.44 19.48
C GLU A 706 -7.09 -10.22 20.38
N ARG A 707 -6.22 -9.20 20.28
CA ARG A 707 -6.25 -7.98 21.10
C ARG A 707 -6.69 -6.73 20.35
N LEU A 708 -7.21 -6.86 19.14
CA LEU A 708 -7.82 -5.77 18.39
C LEU A 708 -9.28 -6.09 18.09
N VAL A 709 -10.13 -5.07 18.06
CA VAL A 709 -11.53 -5.23 17.69
C VAL A 709 -11.67 -5.45 16.20
N ASP A 710 -12.29 -6.57 15.82
CA ASP A 710 -12.54 -6.95 14.44
C ASP A 710 -13.53 -6.00 13.74
N LEU A 711 -13.15 -5.52 12.56
CA LEU A 711 -14.00 -4.77 11.64
C LEU A 711 -14.60 -5.73 10.60
N HIS A 712 -15.92 -5.93 10.62
CA HIS A 712 -16.62 -6.83 9.71
C HIS A 712 -16.91 -6.17 8.34
N GLY A 713 -17.17 -4.87 8.31
CA GLY A 713 -17.43 -4.15 7.05
C GLY A 713 -17.81 -2.69 7.23
N SER A 714 -18.12 -2.04 6.10
CA SER A 714 -18.51 -0.62 6.06
C SER A 714 -19.65 -0.36 5.11
N VAL A 715 -20.54 0.57 5.48
CA VAL A 715 -21.61 1.04 4.62
C VAL A 715 -21.72 2.56 4.67
N ILE A 716 -21.69 3.22 3.51
CA ILE A 716 -22.00 4.64 3.37
C ILE A 716 -23.53 4.80 3.30
N ASP A 717 -24.07 5.50 4.28
CA ASP A 717 -25.47 5.87 4.35
C ASP A 717 -25.69 7.31 3.88
N TYR A 718 -26.06 7.44 2.59
CA TYR A 718 -26.39 8.72 1.96
C TYR A 718 -27.70 9.33 2.45
N ASN A 719 -28.54 8.55 3.14
CA ASN A 719 -29.83 9.02 3.65
C ASN A 719 -29.81 9.16 5.17
N TYR A 720 -28.62 9.25 5.77
CA TYR A 720 -28.49 9.43 7.21
C TYR A 720 -29.14 10.75 7.64
N GLY A 721 -29.81 10.75 8.80
CA GLY A 721 -30.57 11.91 9.27
C GLY A 721 -31.65 12.40 8.29
N GLY A 722 -32.25 11.49 7.50
CA GLY A 722 -33.25 11.84 6.49
C GLY A 722 -32.67 12.47 5.21
N GLY A 723 -31.36 12.31 4.96
CA GLY A 723 -30.66 12.90 3.81
C GLY A 723 -29.99 14.25 4.12
N SER A 724 -30.06 14.72 5.37
CA SER A 724 -29.36 15.94 5.82
C SER A 724 -27.85 15.76 5.92
N SER A 725 -27.37 14.51 6.02
CA SER A 725 -25.95 14.20 6.14
C SER A 725 -25.64 12.83 5.54
N VAL A 726 -24.39 12.64 5.14
CA VAL A 726 -23.87 11.32 4.73
C VAL A 726 -23.08 10.76 5.90
N ALA A 727 -23.38 9.52 6.31
CA ALA A 727 -22.65 8.84 7.37
C ALA A 727 -21.89 7.63 6.85
N VAL A 728 -20.72 7.36 7.43
CA VAL A 728 -20.02 6.08 7.27
C VAL A 728 -20.39 5.20 8.45
N LEU A 729 -20.99 4.05 8.19
CA LEU A 729 -21.37 3.05 9.19
C LEU A 729 -20.29 1.97 9.22
N LEU A 730 -19.62 1.80 10.35
CA LEU A 730 -18.60 0.77 10.58
C LEU A 730 -19.23 -0.37 11.38
N ILE A 731 -19.23 -1.58 10.83
CA ILE A 731 -19.77 -2.77 11.48
C ILE A 731 -18.61 -3.54 12.10
N MET A 732 -18.65 -3.73 13.41
CA MET A 732 -17.56 -4.31 14.21
C MET A 732 -18.09 -5.42 15.13
N GLU A 733 -17.20 -6.24 15.67
CA GLU A 733 -17.57 -7.17 16.74
C GLU A 733 -18.05 -6.38 17.99
N ARG A 734 -19.04 -6.93 18.69
CA ARG A 734 -19.54 -6.33 19.93
C ARG A 734 -18.94 -7.00 21.17
N LEU A 735 -18.27 -6.21 21.99
CA LEU A 735 -17.76 -6.63 23.30
C LEU A 735 -18.74 -6.29 24.44
N HIS A 736 -18.45 -6.78 25.64
CA HIS A 736 -19.35 -6.68 26.80
C HIS A 736 -19.44 -5.26 27.36
N ARG A 737 -18.29 -4.60 27.56
CA ARG A 737 -18.16 -3.24 28.12
C ARG A 737 -16.82 -2.61 27.78
N ASP A 738 -16.65 -1.31 28.02
CA ASP A 738 -15.33 -0.67 28.00
C ASP A 738 -14.60 -0.82 29.36
N LEU A 739 -13.28 -0.58 29.36
CA LEU A 739 -12.44 -0.67 30.56
C LEU A 739 -12.82 0.39 31.60
N TYR A 740 -13.28 1.57 31.19
CA TYR A 740 -13.80 2.59 32.10
C TYR A 740 -14.93 2.03 32.97
N THR A 741 -15.91 1.36 32.36
CA THR A 741 -17.03 0.72 33.02
C THR A 741 -16.58 -0.50 33.81
N GLY A 742 -15.60 -1.25 33.31
CA GLY A 742 -14.95 -2.34 34.04
C GLY A 742 -14.35 -1.89 35.37
N LEU A 743 -13.49 -0.87 35.36
CA LEU A 743 -12.88 -0.33 36.59
C LEU A 743 -13.92 0.18 37.58
N LYS A 744 -14.96 0.88 37.10
CA LYS A 744 -16.07 1.34 37.94
C LYS A 744 -16.84 0.18 38.60
N ALA A 745 -16.88 -0.98 37.95
CA ALA A 745 -17.50 -2.20 38.49
C ALA A 745 -16.60 -2.99 39.45
N GLY A 746 -15.36 -2.54 39.73
CA GLY A 746 -14.47 -3.15 40.71
C GLY A 746 -13.74 -4.40 40.23
N LEU A 747 -13.05 -4.33 39.08
CA LEU A 747 -12.20 -5.43 38.62
C LEU A 747 -11.09 -5.77 39.63
N THR A 748 -10.83 -7.07 39.82
CA THR A 748 -9.75 -7.56 40.68
C THR A 748 -8.38 -7.11 40.16
N LEU A 749 -7.37 -7.06 41.03
CA LEU A 749 -6.02 -6.70 40.63
C LEU A 749 -5.48 -7.62 39.52
N GLU A 750 -5.69 -8.92 39.65
CA GLU A 750 -5.27 -9.92 38.65
C GLU A 750 -5.89 -9.64 37.28
N THR A 751 -7.22 -9.41 37.22
CA THR A 751 -7.89 -9.08 35.95
C THR A 751 -7.38 -7.75 35.37
N ARG A 752 -7.12 -6.76 36.23
CA ARG A 752 -6.56 -5.47 35.81
C ARG A 752 -5.17 -5.61 35.19
N LEU A 753 -4.29 -6.41 35.80
CA LEU A 753 -2.95 -6.68 35.25
C LEU A 753 -3.01 -7.51 33.96
N GLN A 754 -3.93 -8.48 33.87
CA GLN A 754 -4.16 -9.22 32.61
C GLN A 754 -4.61 -8.29 31.48
N ILE A 755 -5.48 -7.32 31.77
CA ILE A 755 -5.89 -6.29 30.80
C ILE A 755 -4.70 -5.43 30.35
N ALA A 756 -3.78 -5.08 31.24
CA ALA A 756 -2.57 -4.36 30.85
C ALA A 756 -1.70 -5.17 29.87
N LEU A 757 -1.55 -6.48 30.11
CA LEU A 757 -0.83 -7.38 29.21
C LEU A 757 -1.49 -7.46 27.82
N ASP A 758 -2.81 -7.62 27.80
CA ASP A 758 -3.62 -7.67 26.58
C ASP A 758 -3.46 -6.38 25.75
N VAL A 759 -3.45 -5.21 26.40
CA VAL A 759 -3.24 -3.92 25.74
C VAL A 759 -1.82 -3.82 25.17
N VAL A 760 -0.78 -4.20 25.93
CA VAL A 760 0.60 -4.19 25.43
C VAL A 760 0.76 -5.11 24.22
N GLU A 761 0.16 -6.29 24.25
CA GLU A 761 0.14 -7.23 23.13
C GLU A 761 -0.54 -6.61 21.89
N GLY A 762 -1.68 -5.94 22.07
CA GLY A 762 -2.37 -5.23 21.00
C GLY A 762 -1.57 -4.07 20.39
N ILE A 763 -0.93 -3.23 21.21
CA ILE A 763 -0.10 -2.12 20.72
C ILE A 763 1.13 -2.65 19.98
N ARG A 764 1.79 -3.69 20.51
CA ARG A 764 2.92 -4.35 19.83
C ARG A 764 2.55 -4.86 18.45
N PHE A 765 1.38 -5.49 18.34
CA PHE A 765 0.89 -5.95 17.05
C PHE A 765 0.70 -4.78 16.09
N LEU A 766 0.02 -3.70 16.50
CA LEU A 766 -0.14 -2.50 15.66
C LEU A 766 1.21 -1.92 15.20
N HIS A 767 2.16 -1.76 16.13
CA HIS A 767 3.50 -1.25 15.82
C HIS A 767 4.25 -2.18 14.85
N SER A 768 4.06 -3.50 14.97
CA SER A 768 4.65 -4.46 14.02
C SER A 768 4.08 -4.35 12.60
N GLN A 769 2.86 -3.84 12.46
CA GLN A 769 2.23 -3.51 11.18
C GLN A 769 2.57 -2.09 10.71
N GLY A 770 3.50 -1.40 11.40
CA GLY A 770 3.93 -0.03 11.09
C GLY A 770 2.93 1.05 11.48
N LEU A 771 1.88 0.71 12.26
CA LEU A 771 0.80 1.62 12.62
C LEU A 771 0.92 2.14 14.06
N VAL A 772 0.58 3.41 14.28
CA VAL A 772 0.52 4.06 15.60
C VAL A 772 -0.92 4.40 15.94
N HIS A 773 -1.41 4.03 17.13
CA HIS A 773 -2.81 4.20 17.51
C HIS A 773 -3.17 5.66 17.84
N ARG A 774 -2.34 6.36 18.64
CA ARG A 774 -2.45 7.78 19.01
C ARG A 774 -3.64 8.18 19.90
N ASP A 775 -4.44 7.24 20.41
CA ASP A 775 -5.57 7.53 21.32
C ASP A 775 -5.85 6.37 22.30
N ILE A 776 -4.78 5.75 22.81
CA ILE A 776 -4.88 4.72 23.85
C ILE A 776 -5.45 5.35 25.13
N LYS A 777 -6.59 4.84 25.59
CA LYS A 777 -7.31 5.31 26.80
C LYS A 777 -8.34 4.29 27.29
N LEU A 778 -8.85 4.49 28.50
CA LEU A 778 -9.86 3.61 29.13
C LEU A 778 -11.09 3.31 28.25
N LYS A 779 -11.58 4.28 27.47
CA LYS A 779 -12.76 4.11 26.62
C LYS A 779 -12.48 3.39 25.30
N ASN A 780 -11.21 3.31 24.89
CA ASN A 780 -10.79 2.63 23.66
C ASN A 780 -10.23 1.23 23.93
N VAL A 781 -10.39 0.73 25.16
CA VAL A 781 -10.12 -0.67 25.53
C VAL A 781 -11.47 -1.31 25.85
N LEU A 782 -11.90 -2.25 25.02
CA LEU A 782 -13.12 -3.01 25.21
C LEU A 782 -12.82 -4.37 25.85
N LEU A 783 -13.75 -4.86 26.64
CA LEU A 783 -13.64 -6.10 27.43
C LEU A 783 -14.70 -7.09 26.97
N ASP A 784 -14.30 -8.33 26.70
CA ASP A 784 -15.24 -9.41 26.43
C ASP A 784 -15.92 -9.92 27.72
N LYS A 785 -16.70 -11.00 27.62
CA LYS A 785 -17.41 -11.57 28.79
C LYS A 785 -16.45 -12.16 29.84
N GLN A 786 -15.22 -12.48 29.46
CA GLN A 786 -14.15 -13.00 30.30
C GLN A 786 -13.22 -11.89 30.81
N ASN A 787 -13.54 -10.61 30.51
CA ASN A 787 -12.70 -9.45 30.77
C ASN A 787 -11.32 -9.48 30.08
N ARG A 788 -11.18 -10.19 28.96
CA ARG A 788 -10.02 -10.03 28.08
C ARG A 788 -10.17 -8.75 27.26
N ALA A 789 -9.05 -8.03 27.11
CA ALA A 789 -9.06 -6.73 26.49
C ALA A 789 -8.78 -6.78 24.99
N LYS A 790 -9.50 -5.95 24.25
CA LYS A 790 -9.26 -5.63 22.85
C LYS A 790 -9.24 -4.12 22.66
N ILE A 791 -8.28 -3.64 21.88
CA ILE A 791 -8.16 -2.22 21.52
C ILE A 791 -9.15 -1.91 20.39
N THR A 792 -9.86 -0.79 20.51
CA THR A 792 -10.83 -0.29 19.53
C THR A 792 -10.52 1.15 19.13
N ASP A 793 -11.32 1.70 18.22
CA ASP A 793 -11.23 3.08 17.72
C ASP A 793 -9.87 3.41 17.08
N LEU A 794 -9.56 2.65 16.04
CA LEU A 794 -8.40 2.89 15.16
C LEU A 794 -8.62 4.09 14.22
N GLY A 795 -9.61 4.95 14.47
CA GLY A 795 -9.85 6.20 13.72
C GLY A 795 -8.80 7.29 13.97
N PHE A 796 -7.70 6.96 14.64
CA PHE A 796 -6.49 7.77 14.64
C PHE A 796 -5.27 6.97 14.17
N CYS A 797 -5.47 5.73 13.77
CA CYS A 797 -4.40 4.83 13.40
C CYS A 797 -3.79 5.28 12.07
N LYS A 798 -2.50 5.61 12.06
CA LYS A 798 -1.78 5.98 10.84
C LYS A 798 -0.38 5.38 10.85
N PRO A 799 0.16 5.02 9.67
CA PRO A 799 1.57 4.69 9.56
C PRO A 799 2.45 5.88 9.91
N GLU A 800 3.63 5.63 10.47
CA GLU A 800 4.58 6.69 10.84
C GLU A 800 4.93 7.59 9.63
N ALA A 801 5.03 7.01 8.43
CA ALA A 801 5.23 7.73 7.16
C ALA A 801 4.11 8.66 6.74
N MET A 802 2.93 8.49 7.31
CA MET A 802 1.77 9.31 7.03
C MET A 802 1.49 10.31 8.16
N MET A 803 2.36 10.41 9.17
CA MET A 803 2.22 11.36 10.30
C MET A 803 3.02 12.66 10.09
N SER A 804 2.37 13.81 10.21
CA SER A 804 3.02 15.10 10.55
C SER A 804 1.97 16.06 11.07
N GLY A 805 2.32 16.82 12.10
CA GLY A 805 1.62 18.06 12.47
C GLY A 805 0.18 17.90 12.96
N SER A 806 -0.40 16.70 12.94
CA SER A 806 -1.71 16.42 13.50
C SER A 806 -1.57 16.10 14.99
N ILE A 807 -2.15 16.96 15.83
CA ILE A 807 -2.33 16.72 17.26
C ILE A 807 -3.72 16.09 17.44
N VAL A 808 -3.75 14.80 17.73
CA VAL A 808 -4.98 14.01 17.89
C VAL A 808 -4.92 13.18 19.15
N GLY A 809 -6.08 12.73 19.63
CA GLY A 809 -6.23 11.90 20.81
C GLY A 809 -6.86 12.63 21.99
N THR A 810 -6.75 12.04 23.18
CA THR A 810 -7.35 12.55 24.42
C THR A 810 -6.30 13.28 25.27
N PRO A 811 -6.47 14.59 25.58
CA PRO A 811 -5.45 15.46 26.19
C PRO A 811 -4.62 14.84 27.32
N ILE A 812 -5.29 14.16 28.26
CA ILE A 812 -4.69 13.53 29.45
C ILE A 812 -3.74 12.37 29.15
N HIS A 813 -3.87 11.71 27.99
CA HIS A 813 -3.01 10.59 27.57
C HIS A 813 -1.97 11.00 26.52
N MET A 814 -1.99 12.26 26.06
CA MET A 814 -1.12 12.74 24.99
C MET A 814 0.32 12.93 25.48
N ALA A 815 1.27 12.38 24.71
CA ALA A 815 2.70 12.61 24.91
C ALA A 815 3.09 14.07 24.61
N PRO A 816 4.06 14.67 25.33
CA PRO A 816 4.44 16.07 25.17
C PRO A 816 4.99 16.42 23.77
N GLU A 817 5.63 15.48 23.09
CA GLU A 817 6.23 15.67 21.76
C GLU A 817 5.23 15.72 20.61
N LEU A 818 3.96 15.32 20.82
CA LEU A 818 2.89 15.41 19.80
C LEU A 818 2.77 16.84 19.24
N PHE A 819 3.05 17.85 20.08
CA PHE A 819 2.99 19.26 19.71
C PHE A 819 4.14 19.75 18.85
N THR A 820 5.26 19.03 18.83
CA THR A 820 6.35 19.36 17.91
C THR A 820 5.98 19.05 16.46
N GLY A 821 4.90 18.30 16.25
CA GLY A 821 4.47 17.79 14.95
C GLY A 821 5.33 16.64 14.42
N LYS A 822 6.42 16.29 15.12
CA LYS A 822 7.36 15.21 14.83
C LYS A 822 7.35 14.22 16.00
N TYR A 823 6.75 13.06 15.77
CA TYR A 823 6.63 12.01 16.77
C TYR A 823 6.59 10.65 16.07
N ASP A 824 6.91 9.60 16.82
CA ASP A 824 6.96 8.22 16.36
C ASP A 824 5.95 7.36 17.16
N ASN A 825 6.10 6.04 17.10
CA ASN A 825 5.25 5.09 17.79
C ASN A 825 5.34 5.15 19.34
N SER A 826 6.35 5.81 19.91
CA SER A 826 6.56 5.90 21.36
C SER A 826 5.49 6.71 22.09
N VAL A 827 4.66 7.47 21.36
CA VAL A 827 3.49 8.17 21.91
C VAL A 827 2.47 7.20 22.49
N ASP A 828 2.34 5.99 21.91
CA ASP A 828 1.46 4.95 22.44
C ASP A 828 2.03 4.34 23.73
N VAL A 829 3.35 4.32 23.89
CA VAL A 829 4.03 3.86 25.12
C VAL A 829 3.75 4.85 26.26
N TYR A 830 3.82 6.15 25.98
CA TYR A 830 3.43 7.19 26.93
C TYR A 830 1.97 7.05 27.35
N ALA A 831 1.07 6.92 26.37
CA ALA A 831 -0.36 6.76 26.61
C ALA A 831 -0.66 5.48 27.40
N PHE A 832 0.09 4.39 27.15
CA PHE A 832 0.04 3.17 27.95
C PHE A 832 0.49 3.41 29.39
N GLY A 833 1.55 4.18 29.65
CA GLY A 833 1.97 4.53 31.01
C GLY A 833 0.87 5.22 31.81
N ILE A 834 0.18 6.19 31.18
CA ILE A 834 -0.98 6.87 31.78
C ILE A 834 -2.16 5.91 31.99
N LEU A 835 -2.45 5.05 31.01
CA LEU A 835 -3.49 4.02 31.13
C LEU A 835 -3.17 3.04 32.28
N PHE A 836 -1.91 2.64 32.43
CA PHE A 836 -1.47 1.69 33.43
C PHE A 836 -1.60 2.25 34.85
N TRP A 837 -1.47 3.56 35.02
CA TRP A 837 -1.79 4.25 36.28
C TRP A 837 -3.26 4.03 36.69
N TYR A 838 -4.21 4.17 35.75
CA TYR A 838 -5.63 3.88 36.02
C TYR A 838 -5.88 2.40 36.31
N ILE A 839 -5.21 1.51 35.58
CA ILE A 839 -5.30 0.06 35.79
C ILE A 839 -4.81 -0.29 37.20
N CYS A 840 -3.67 0.24 37.65
CA CYS A 840 -3.14 -0.03 38.99
C CYS A 840 -3.98 0.61 40.09
N SER A 841 -4.50 1.83 39.89
CA SER A 841 -5.33 2.52 40.89
C SER A 841 -6.69 1.85 41.07
N GLY A 842 -7.19 1.17 40.02
CA GLY A 842 -8.53 0.56 40.04
C GLY A 842 -9.64 1.60 40.07
N SER A 843 -9.31 2.85 39.76
CA SER A 843 -10.18 4.01 39.89
C SER A 843 -10.24 4.74 38.56
N ILE A 844 -11.34 5.47 38.35
CA ILE A 844 -11.54 6.36 37.20
C ILE A 844 -11.35 7.84 37.56
N LYS A 845 -10.94 8.14 38.80
CA LYS A 845 -10.63 9.50 39.25
C LYS A 845 -9.42 10.03 38.50
N LEU A 846 -9.48 11.30 38.08
CA LEU A 846 -8.34 11.97 37.49
C LEU A 846 -7.19 12.04 38.51
N PRO A 847 -5.92 11.94 38.06
CA PRO A 847 -4.78 12.27 38.91
C PRO A 847 -4.92 13.70 39.44
N GLU A 848 -4.64 13.92 40.73
CA GLU A 848 -4.73 15.25 41.35
C GLU A 848 -3.87 16.28 40.60
N ALA A 849 -2.69 15.86 40.11
CA ALA A 849 -1.80 16.71 39.33
C ALA A 849 -2.48 17.25 38.05
N PHE A 850 -3.39 16.48 37.46
CA PHE A 850 -4.13 16.86 36.26
C PHE A 850 -5.44 17.58 36.59
N GLU A 851 -6.12 17.18 37.66
CA GLU A 851 -7.37 17.81 38.13
C GLU A 851 -7.18 19.29 38.49
N ARG A 852 -6.01 19.66 39.02
CA ARG A 852 -5.65 21.06 39.33
C ARG A 852 -5.48 21.95 38.10
N CYS A 853 -5.45 21.38 36.89
CA CYS A 853 -5.29 22.15 35.66
C CYS A 853 -6.63 22.74 35.20
N ALA A 854 -6.76 24.07 35.26
CA ALA A 854 -7.96 24.80 34.88
C ALA A 854 -8.45 24.64 33.42
N SER A 855 -7.56 24.24 32.49
CA SER A 855 -7.89 24.05 31.08
C SER A 855 -7.00 22.98 30.44
N LYS A 856 -7.38 22.53 29.24
CA LYS A 856 -6.55 21.60 28.45
C LYS A 856 -5.18 22.21 28.14
N ASP A 857 -5.12 23.50 27.79
CA ASP A 857 -3.86 24.22 27.54
C ASP A 857 -2.98 24.30 28.78
N HIS A 858 -3.59 24.51 29.96
CA HIS A 858 -2.86 24.50 31.22
C HIS A 858 -2.30 23.10 31.53
N LEU A 859 -3.10 22.05 31.34
CA LEU A 859 -2.65 20.66 31.48
C LEU A 859 -1.45 20.38 30.58
N TRP A 860 -1.52 20.72 29.30
CA TRP A 860 -0.43 20.47 28.37
C TRP A 860 0.83 21.26 28.68
N ASN A 861 0.72 22.53 29.06
CA ASN A 861 1.87 23.33 29.50
C ASN A 861 2.55 22.71 30.73
N ASN A 862 1.77 22.18 31.66
CA ASN A 862 2.30 21.49 32.84
C ASN A 862 2.96 20.16 32.47
N VAL A 863 2.33 19.35 31.62
CA VAL A 863 2.91 18.09 31.12
C VAL A 863 4.23 18.31 30.39
N ARG A 864 4.34 19.38 29.57
CA ARG A 864 5.60 19.79 28.93
C ARG A 864 6.67 20.23 29.91
N ARG A 865 6.29 20.80 31.06
CA ARG A 865 7.19 21.15 32.17
C ARG A 865 7.54 19.96 33.07
N GLY A 866 7.05 18.77 32.74
CA GLY A 866 7.37 17.54 33.48
C GLY A 866 6.29 17.09 34.48
N THR A 867 5.12 17.74 34.54
CA THR A 867 4.02 17.27 35.39
C THR A 867 3.56 15.88 34.95
N ARG A 868 3.42 14.97 35.92
CA ARG A 868 2.96 13.58 35.74
C ARG A 868 1.97 13.22 36.85
N PRO A 869 1.19 12.13 36.70
CA PRO A 869 0.34 11.62 37.77
C PRO A 869 1.12 11.33 39.05
N GLU A 870 0.49 11.54 40.20
CA GLU A 870 1.06 11.26 41.50
C GLU A 870 1.18 9.76 41.80
N ARG A 871 2.14 9.38 42.66
CA ARG A 871 2.25 8.02 43.19
C ARG A 871 1.20 7.80 44.27
N LEU A 872 0.31 6.83 44.06
CA LEU A 872 -0.68 6.44 45.08
C LEU A 872 -0.08 5.41 46.05
N PRO A 873 -0.48 5.40 47.34
CA PRO A 873 0.03 4.45 48.33
C PRO A 873 -0.22 2.97 47.99
N VAL A 874 -1.25 2.69 47.17
CA VAL A 874 -1.61 1.33 46.73
C VAL A 874 -0.69 0.76 45.66
N PHE A 875 0.21 1.58 45.09
CA PHE A 875 1.08 1.15 44.01
C PHE A 875 2.27 0.34 44.50
N ASP A 876 2.40 -0.86 43.95
CA ASP A 876 3.62 -1.64 43.99
C ASP A 876 4.80 -0.88 43.35
N GLU A 877 6.00 -1.10 43.88
CA GLU A 877 7.22 -0.40 43.45
C GLU A 877 7.57 -0.67 41.98
N GLU A 878 7.49 -1.92 41.53
CA GLU A 878 7.81 -2.27 40.13
C GLU A 878 6.75 -1.72 39.17
N CYS A 879 5.47 -1.71 39.58
CA CYS A 879 4.40 -1.05 38.82
C CYS A 879 4.70 0.44 38.64
N TRP A 880 5.09 1.13 39.71
CA TRP A 880 5.40 2.56 39.69
C TRP A 880 6.61 2.86 38.78
N GLN A 881 7.70 2.10 38.92
CA GLN A 881 8.89 2.25 38.07
C GLN A 881 8.57 2.04 36.58
N LEU A 882 7.70 1.07 36.27
CA LEU A 882 7.27 0.84 34.89
C LEU A 882 6.43 2.01 34.33
N MET A 883 5.53 2.59 35.14
CA MET A 883 4.80 3.80 34.74
C MET A 883 5.77 4.94 34.44
N GLU A 884 6.75 5.16 35.33
CA GLU A 884 7.76 6.20 35.18
C GLU A 884 8.59 6.06 33.91
N ALA A 885 9.03 4.84 33.61
CA ALA A 885 9.74 4.54 32.37
C ALA A 885 8.86 4.78 31.13
N CYS A 886 7.57 4.41 31.18
CA CYS A 886 6.67 4.55 30.03
C CYS A 886 6.35 6.02 29.69
N TRP A 887 6.20 6.90 30.69
CA TRP A 887 5.83 8.31 30.49
C TRP A 887 7.01 9.29 30.55
N ASP A 888 8.24 8.81 30.35
CA ASP A 888 9.45 9.65 30.30
C ASP A 888 9.26 10.81 29.30
N GLY A 889 9.75 11.99 29.69
CA GLY A 889 9.69 13.18 28.86
C GLY A 889 10.52 13.07 27.57
N ASP A 890 11.57 12.24 27.59
CA ASP A 890 12.37 11.91 26.42
C ASP A 890 11.81 10.63 25.76
N PRO A 891 11.25 10.71 24.53
CA PRO A 891 10.73 9.55 23.80
C PRO A 891 11.74 8.40 23.66
N LEU A 892 13.04 8.72 23.53
CA LEU A 892 14.10 7.73 23.33
C LEU A 892 14.42 6.92 24.59
N LYS A 893 14.01 7.39 25.77
CA LYS A 893 14.21 6.70 27.06
C LYS A 893 13.07 5.76 27.41
N ARG A 894 11.93 5.88 26.71
CA ARG A 894 10.79 5.01 26.96
C ARG A 894 11.13 3.58 26.57
N PRO A 895 10.71 2.58 27.36
CA PRO A 895 11.01 1.19 27.06
C PRO A 895 10.29 0.75 25.79
N LEU A 896 10.97 -0.06 24.99
CA LEU A 896 10.29 -0.79 23.91
C LEU A 896 9.22 -1.71 24.54
N LEU A 897 8.05 -1.80 23.92
CA LEU A 897 6.99 -2.72 24.38
C LEU A 897 7.45 -4.19 24.42
N GLY A 898 8.50 -4.50 23.64
CA GLY A 898 9.40 -5.65 23.75
C GLY A 898 9.71 -6.08 25.20
N ILE A 899 10.07 -5.09 26.01
CA ILE A 899 10.56 -5.19 27.39
C ILE A 899 9.43 -4.99 28.40
N VAL A 900 8.47 -4.11 28.10
CA VAL A 900 7.31 -3.85 28.97
C VAL A 900 6.49 -5.12 29.24
N GLN A 901 6.25 -5.94 28.21
CA GLN A 901 5.46 -7.16 28.33
C GLN A 901 6.04 -8.19 29.34
N PRO A 902 7.31 -8.62 29.25
CA PRO A 902 7.87 -9.53 30.24
C PRO A 902 7.94 -8.94 31.65
N MET A 903 8.20 -7.63 31.79
CA MET A 903 8.16 -6.96 33.10
C MET A 903 6.76 -7.05 33.73
N LEU A 904 5.70 -6.74 32.97
CA LEU A 904 4.32 -6.87 33.45
C LEU A 904 3.95 -8.30 33.83
N ARG A 905 4.44 -9.31 33.09
CA ARG A 905 4.22 -10.72 33.44
C ARG A 905 4.86 -11.07 34.77
N SER A 906 6.10 -10.62 35.00
CA SER A 906 6.80 -10.82 36.27
C SER A 906 6.06 -10.16 37.45
N ILE A 907 5.61 -8.92 37.26
CA ILE A 907 4.81 -8.19 38.26
C ILE A 907 3.52 -8.94 38.58
N MET A 908 2.79 -9.39 37.56
CA MET A 908 1.53 -10.13 37.74
C MET A 908 1.75 -11.46 38.47
N ASP A 909 2.77 -12.22 38.10
CA ASP A 909 3.11 -13.47 38.76
C ASP A 909 3.44 -13.25 40.24
N ARG A 910 4.24 -12.22 40.57
CA ARG A 910 4.61 -11.88 41.94
C ARG A 910 3.42 -11.43 42.79
N LEU A 911 2.57 -10.55 42.25
CA LEU A 911 1.46 -9.96 42.99
C LEU A 911 0.25 -10.90 43.12
N CYS A 912 0.02 -11.78 42.15
CA CYS A 912 -1.19 -12.60 42.10
C CYS A 912 -0.95 -14.05 42.56
N LYS A 913 0.18 -14.70 42.25
CA LYS A 913 0.38 -16.13 42.58
C LYS A 913 0.70 -16.37 44.07
N CYS A 914 1.40 -15.46 44.73
CA CYS A 914 1.68 -15.57 46.18
C CYS A 914 0.43 -15.51 47.07
N SER A 915 -0.72 -15.04 46.56
CA SER A 915 -1.97 -14.96 47.33
C SER A 915 -2.77 -16.28 47.35
N SER A 916 -2.38 -17.26 46.53
CA SER A 916 -3.12 -18.53 46.37
C SER A 916 -2.57 -19.70 47.18
N GLU A 917 -1.43 -19.52 47.86
CA GLU A 917 -0.78 -20.53 48.71
C GLU A 917 -0.80 -20.11 50.20
N GLN A 918 -1.99 -20.06 50.81
CA GLN A 918 -2.11 -20.17 52.28
C GLN A 918 -3.05 -21.33 52.63
N PRO A 919 -2.53 -22.45 53.15
CA PRO A 919 -3.38 -23.53 53.67
C PRO A 919 -3.90 -23.14 55.06
N ASN A 920 -5.21 -23.34 55.25
CA ASN A 920 -5.92 -23.38 56.52
C ASN A 920 -5.03 -23.83 57.70
N ARG A 921 -4.59 -22.89 58.53
CA ARG A 921 -4.33 -23.16 59.96
C ARG A 921 -5.52 -22.61 60.73
N GLY A 922 -6.60 -23.39 60.69
CA GLY A 922 -7.65 -23.31 61.69
C GLY A 922 -7.09 -23.74 63.04
N LEU A 923 -7.50 -22.96 64.04
CA LEU A 923 -7.65 -23.28 65.45
C LEU A 923 -7.11 -24.65 65.91
N ASP A 924 -6.14 -24.59 66.83
CA ASP A 924 -6.14 -25.42 68.04
C ASP A 924 -5.41 -24.65 69.16
N ASP A 925 -6.24 -24.21 70.11
CA ASP A 925 -6.09 -24.20 71.56
C ASP A 925 -4.85 -23.65 72.30
N SER A 926 -5.12 -22.51 72.97
CA SER A 926 -4.89 -22.20 74.40
C SER A 926 -3.52 -22.46 75.05
N THR A 927 -2.77 -21.37 75.26
CA THR A 927 -2.31 -20.91 76.60
C THR A 927 -2.09 -19.41 76.59
#